data_AF-A0A6P6E3F8-F1
#
_entry.id   AF-A0A6P6E3F8-F1
#
_cell.length_a   1.000
_cell.length_b   1.000
_cell.length_c   1.000
_cell.angle_alpha   90.00
_cell.angle_beta   90.00
_cell.angle_gamma   90.00
#
_symmetry.space_group_name_H-M   'P 1'
#
loop_
_entity.id
_entity.type
_entity.pdbx_description
1 polymer ?
#
loop_
_entity_poly.entity_id
_entity_poly.type
_entity_poly.pdbx_seq_one_letter_code
_entity_poly.pdbx_strand_id
1 'polypeptide(L)'
;MLSLDPLGYEWDCSLGSKDLDGEEQPGRGGAGLPPISCFPGSWRQDVGLDCKGSPEGAEARAWTVYYYSLLQSCLQQAGLPETQDRSQVPHTGCPGAEVTLCILGSPSTFLSVLLEGGVQSPGNMLLCLSPAWLTKVPAPGQLGEAALLVSKAVSFYPGGLTFLDDFVPPRRATYFLVGLGLGPGQGREAAELARNLTCPTGASAELARLLEDRLLMRQLLSQQGCVAVPATLAFTYKPPGLLRGGDSSPGLRLVELSGKEGQETLVKEEIGAFLQSEALGDAVQVAVKLSGWRWRGRQTLCLHPRVELGAVVDTVLVLLEKLEEEESVLVEAMCPPAQLPFSGVDFALTVSGRALTPVALELNCNLCLEACGTLEGLWAAPRLGLAAEEAAAAPLVETMLRRSARYLMEGKQLLVIGAGGVSKKFVWEAARDYGLKLHLVESDPNHFASQLVQTFIHFDVTEHRRDEENARLLAELVRVRGLQLDGCFSYWDDCLVLTALLCQELGLPCSPPAAMCLAKQKSRTQLHLSCRHGPPWPAPSLHAVACCPLESEADVERAVHQVPLPGVMKLEFGAGAVGVRLVEDVSQCHEHFSRIAHDLQGEADHPGIGLGWGNAMLLMEFVEGTEHDVDLVVFGGRLLAAFVSDNGPTRLPGFTETAACMPTGLTPEQEAQMVQAAFRCCLGCGLLNGVFNVELKLTGAGPRLIEINPRMGGFYLRDWILELYGVDLLLAAAMVACGLRPALPTHPHARGHLVGIMCLASQHLQALSSTASRETLQALHDQGLLRLNLLEEALVPGEYEEPYCSVACAGSSPAEARLRLLGLCQGLGIDGPNYPVAHFLSHFK
;
A
#
# COMPACT_ATOMS: atom_id res chain seq x y z
N MET A 1 -32.83 23.19 -0.61
CA MET A 1 -32.42 24.31 -1.48
C MET A 1 -31.21 24.99 -0.84
N LEU A 2 -30.03 24.39 -1.04
CA LEU A 2 -28.69 24.96 -0.91
C LEU A 2 -27.86 24.07 -1.84
N SER A 3 -27.47 24.66 -2.97
CA SER A 3 -26.80 24.02 -4.11
C SER A 3 -25.39 23.62 -3.71
N LEU A 4 -25.02 22.36 -3.94
CA LEU A 4 -23.65 21.88 -3.91
C LEU A 4 -23.16 21.85 -5.36
N ASP A 5 -22.41 22.88 -5.76
CA ASP A 5 -21.66 22.86 -7.01
C ASP A 5 -20.46 21.89 -6.88
N PRO A 6 -20.09 21.20 -7.97
CA PRO A 6 -18.98 20.25 -8.00
C PRO A 6 -17.64 20.99 -8.02
N LEU A 7 -16.76 20.70 -7.07
CA LEU A 7 -15.35 21.09 -7.15
C LEU A 7 -14.66 20.21 -8.20
N GLY A 8 -14.81 20.59 -9.48
CA GLY A 8 -13.84 20.26 -10.50
C GLY A 8 -12.54 20.99 -10.18
N TYR A 9 -11.45 20.25 -10.01
CA TYR A 9 -10.12 20.83 -10.16
C TYR A 9 -9.87 20.98 -11.66
N GLU A 10 -10.40 22.06 -12.24
CA GLU A 10 -9.95 22.56 -13.53
C GLU A 10 -8.51 23.06 -13.36
N TRP A 11 -7.56 22.44 -14.05
CA TRP A 11 -6.32 23.12 -14.42
C TRP A 11 -6.66 24.15 -15.49
N ASP A 12 -7.19 25.28 -15.06
CA ASP A 12 -7.43 26.43 -15.91
C ASP A 12 -6.08 27.11 -16.22
N CYS A 13 -5.41 26.64 -17.28
CA CYS A 13 -4.51 27.50 -18.05
C CYS A 13 -5.37 28.31 -19.03
N SER A 14 -5.94 29.41 -18.56
CA SER A 14 -6.56 30.39 -19.44
C SER A 14 -5.48 31.11 -20.27
N LEU A 15 -5.11 30.55 -21.42
CA LEU A 15 -4.47 31.30 -22.50
C LEU A 15 -5.56 32.06 -23.28
N GLY A 16 -6.07 33.13 -22.68
CA GLY A 16 -6.76 34.18 -23.40
C GLY A 16 -5.72 35.09 -24.03
N SER A 17 -5.77 35.23 -25.37
CA SER A 17 -4.93 36.16 -26.11
C SER A 17 -5.17 37.60 -25.66
N LYS A 18 -4.28 38.17 -24.85
CA LYS A 18 -3.83 39.57 -24.82
C LYS A 18 -3.00 39.81 -23.55
N ASP A 19 -1.99 40.66 -23.70
CA ASP A 19 -1.16 41.26 -22.65
C ASP A 19 0.08 40.44 -22.21
N LEU A 20 1.00 40.27 -23.17
CA LEU A 20 2.44 40.19 -22.92
C LEU A 20 3.02 41.60 -23.02
N ASP A 21 2.76 42.44 -22.03
CA ASP A 21 3.60 43.60 -21.71
C ASP A 21 3.43 43.88 -20.22
N GLY A 22 4.57 44.03 -19.53
CA GLY A 22 4.61 44.10 -18.08
C GLY A 22 3.91 45.34 -17.53
N GLU A 23 2.97 45.14 -16.61
CA GLU A 23 2.64 46.06 -15.53
C GLU A 23 1.97 45.30 -14.38
N GLU A 24 2.62 45.30 -13.20
CA GLU A 24 2.13 44.70 -11.96
C GLU A 24 0.95 45.50 -11.38
N GLN A 25 -0.10 44.80 -10.93
CA GLN A 25 -0.99 45.31 -9.88
C GLN A 25 -0.84 44.49 -8.59
N PRO A 26 -0.98 45.11 -7.40
CA PRO A 26 -0.35 44.60 -6.18
C PRO A 26 -1.33 43.73 -5.37
N GLY A 27 -0.93 42.49 -5.05
CA GLY A 27 -1.61 41.72 -4.02
C GLY A 27 -1.60 40.20 -4.14
N ARG A 28 -0.42 39.57 -4.20
CA ARG A 28 -0.07 38.22 -3.67
C ARG A 28 1.36 37.91 -4.10
N GLY A 29 2.17 37.35 -3.20
CA GLY A 29 3.64 37.32 -3.26
C GLY A 29 4.24 36.94 -4.62
N GLY A 30 5.12 37.81 -5.13
CA GLY A 30 5.81 37.64 -6.41
C GLY A 30 6.81 36.48 -6.40
N ALA A 31 6.99 35.87 -7.57
CA ALA A 31 7.69 34.61 -7.83
C ALA A 31 9.23 34.61 -7.65
N GLY A 32 9.79 35.41 -6.74
CA GLY A 32 11.24 35.47 -6.48
C GLY A 32 11.65 35.56 -5.00
N LEU A 33 10.74 35.87 -4.08
CA LEU A 33 11.07 36.05 -2.66
C LEU A 33 10.80 34.77 -1.85
N PRO A 34 11.65 34.46 -0.85
CA PRO A 34 11.39 33.33 0.06
C PRO A 34 10.07 33.56 0.82
N PRO A 35 9.39 32.48 1.27
CA PRO A 35 8.14 32.60 2.03
C PRO A 35 8.35 33.49 3.25
N ILE A 36 7.41 34.40 3.50
CA ILE A 36 7.43 35.28 4.68
C ILE A 36 7.39 34.38 5.92
N SER A 37 8.51 34.29 6.63
CA SER A 37 8.73 33.30 7.68
C SER A 37 7.98 33.62 8.98
N CYS A 38 7.27 32.62 9.52
CA CYS A 38 6.87 32.53 10.92
C CYS A 38 7.83 31.60 11.68
N PHE A 39 9.12 31.96 11.80
CA PHE A 39 10.05 31.24 12.67
C PHE A 39 10.09 31.95 14.04
N PRO A 40 9.55 31.35 15.12
CA PRO A 40 9.54 31.98 16.44
C PRO A 40 10.91 31.83 17.09
N GLY A 41 11.73 32.89 17.07
CA GLY A 41 13.02 32.88 17.77
C GLY A 41 13.60 34.27 18.00
N SER A 42 14.27 34.45 19.14
CA SER A 42 14.84 35.70 19.63
C SER A 42 16.31 35.87 19.23
N TRP A 43 16.66 35.69 17.95
CA TRP A 43 18.03 35.94 17.49
C TRP A 43 18.25 37.43 17.16
N ARG A 44 19.52 37.86 17.18
CA ARG A 44 19.88 39.27 16.90
C ARG A 44 19.70 39.57 15.41
N GLN A 45 18.98 40.64 15.07
CA GLN A 45 18.81 41.11 13.68
C GLN A 45 20.07 41.79 13.10
N ASP A 46 21.08 42.07 13.93
CA ASP A 46 22.30 42.81 13.57
C ASP A 46 23.48 41.88 13.14
N VAL A 47 23.21 40.81 12.37
CA VAL A 47 24.26 39.89 11.88
C VAL A 47 24.77 40.32 10.51
N GLY A 48 26.10 40.37 10.34
CA GLY A 48 26.75 40.83 9.11
C GLY A 48 26.77 39.80 7.98
N LEU A 49 25.63 39.56 7.32
CA LEU A 49 25.53 38.56 6.25
C LEU A 49 26.15 39.01 4.91
N ASP A 50 26.28 40.32 4.66
CA ASP A 50 26.80 40.87 3.40
C ASP A 50 28.29 40.56 3.19
N CYS A 51 28.69 40.09 2.01
CA CYS A 51 30.09 39.87 1.64
C CYS A 51 30.75 41.19 1.21
N LYS A 52 31.87 41.59 1.84
CA LYS A 52 32.54 42.88 1.55
C LYS A 52 33.20 42.96 0.16
N GLY A 53 33.35 41.83 -0.55
CA GLY A 53 34.05 41.74 -1.84
C GLY A 53 33.17 41.57 -3.09
N SER A 54 31.86 41.37 -2.94
CA SER A 54 30.91 41.15 -4.05
C SER A 54 29.50 41.57 -3.61
N PRO A 55 28.91 42.65 -4.15
CA PRO A 55 27.57 43.08 -3.75
C PRO A 55 26.50 42.07 -4.18
N GLU A 56 25.69 41.59 -3.24
CA GLU A 56 24.52 40.74 -3.50
C GLU A 56 23.31 41.59 -3.93
N GLY A 57 22.51 41.10 -4.88
CA GLY A 57 21.21 41.68 -5.21
C GLY A 57 20.21 41.52 -4.06
N ALA A 58 19.17 42.37 -4.01
CA ALA A 58 18.18 42.38 -2.92
C ALA A 58 17.46 41.02 -2.73
N GLU A 59 17.21 40.30 -3.82
CA GLU A 59 16.58 38.97 -3.81
C GLU A 59 17.51 37.89 -3.23
N ALA A 60 18.77 37.86 -3.67
CA ALA A 60 19.77 36.93 -3.14
C ALA A 60 19.97 37.13 -1.63
N ARG A 61 19.98 38.39 -1.19
CA ARG A 61 20.08 38.75 0.24
C ARG A 61 18.90 38.21 1.06
N ALA A 62 17.68 38.25 0.53
CA ALA A 62 16.50 37.70 1.22
C ALA A 62 16.63 36.19 1.44
N TRP A 63 17.15 35.45 0.46
CA TRP A 63 17.43 34.03 0.59
C TRP A 63 18.57 33.71 1.57
N THR A 64 19.65 34.50 1.57
CA THR A 64 20.74 34.38 2.55
C THR A 64 20.21 34.53 3.98
N VAL A 65 19.34 35.52 4.22
CA VAL A 65 18.67 35.73 5.52
C VAL A 65 17.78 34.53 5.87
N TYR A 66 16.98 34.05 4.92
CA TYR A 66 16.11 32.88 5.13
C TYR A 66 16.90 31.63 5.55
N TYR A 67 17.98 31.29 4.85
CA TYR A 67 18.79 30.12 5.19
C TYR A 67 19.53 30.29 6.52
N TYR A 68 19.96 31.52 6.86
CA TYR A 68 20.53 31.76 8.18
C TYR A 68 19.49 31.51 9.30
N SER A 69 18.25 32.00 9.12
CA SER A 69 17.15 31.74 10.05
C SER A 69 16.78 30.26 10.14
N LEU A 70 16.77 29.55 9.00
CA LEU A 70 16.55 28.10 8.96
C LEU A 70 17.62 27.34 9.74
N LEU A 71 18.89 27.71 9.58
CA LEU A 71 19.99 27.12 10.37
C LEU A 71 19.77 27.32 11.87
N GLN A 72 19.41 28.52 12.32
CA GLN A 72 19.16 28.77 13.74
C GLN A 72 18.00 27.91 14.28
N SER A 73 16.92 27.78 13.50
CA SER A 73 15.79 26.92 13.87
C SER A 73 16.20 25.44 13.96
N CYS A 74 17.00 24.96 13.01
CA CYS A 74 17.53 23.60 13.01
C CYS A 74 18.41 23.31 14.23
N LEU A 75 19.32 24.23 14.58
CA LEU A 75 20.17 24.09 15.77
C LEU A 75 19.33 24.08 17.05
N GLN A 76 18.34 24.97 17.16
CA GLN A 76 17.44 25.03 18.31
C GLN A 76 16.62 23.74 18.48
N GLN A 77 16.04 23.21 17.40
CA GLN A 77 15.30 21.95 17.42
C GLN A 77 16.17 20.76 17.83
N ALA A 78 17.45 20.78 17.47
CA ALA A 78 18.44 19.79 17.87
C ALA A 78 18.98 19.99 19.31
N GLY A 79 18.56 21.03 20.02
CA GLY A 79 19.06 21.37 21.36
C GLY A 79 20.51 21.89 21.38
N LEU A 80 20.98 22.45 20.26
CA LEU A 80 22.34 22.95 20.07
C LEU A 80 22.42 24.49 20.19
N PRO A 81 23.60 25.05 20.50
CA PRO A 81 23.77 26.50 20.64
C PRO A 81 23.59 27.24 19.30
N GLU A 82 23.12 28.49 19.36
CA GLU A 82 23.02 29.39 18.20
C GLU A 82 24.39 29.70 17.59
N THR A 83 24.39 30.03 16.29
CA THR A 83 25.60 30.42 15.56
C THR A 83 26.16 31.73 16.07
N GLN A 84 27.46 31.73 16.38
CA GLN A 84 28.17 32.93 16.84
C GLN A 84 28.74 33.71 15.65
N ASP A 85 28.44 35.01 15.56
CA ASP A 85 29.01 35.88 14.52
C ASP A 85 30.44 36.30 14.89
N ARG A 86 31.42 35.85 14.10
CA ARG A 86 32.85 36.24 14.19
C ARG A 86 33.31 37.07 12.99
N SER A 87 32.42 37.46 12.08
CA SER A 87 32.76 38.20 10.86
C SER A 87 33.48 39.53 11.11
N GLN A 88 33.29 40.13 12.30
CA GLN A 88 33.97 41.38 12.70
C GLN A 88 35.48 41.21 12.96
N VAL A 89 35.95 39.98 13.18
CA VAL A 89 37.37 39.64 13.37
C VAL A 89 37.75 38.60 12.31
N PRO A 90 38.19 39.03 11.11
CA PRO A 90 38.46 38.11 10.01
C PRO A 90 39.45 37.02 10.41
N HIS A 91 39.12 35.78 10.07
CA HIS A 91 39.94 34.64 10.41
C HIS A 91 41.20 34.65 9.53
N THR A 92 42.34 34.99 10.15
CA THR A 92 43.65 34.99 9.49
C THR A 92 44.35 33.64 9.74
N GLY A 93 44.53 32.85 8.69
CA GLY A 93 45.17 31.53 8.73
C GLY A 93 44.23 30.32 8.64
N CYS A 94 44.80 29.15 8.32
CA CYS A 94 44.12 27.86 8.25
C CYS A 94 44.48 26.99 9.48
N PRO A 95 43.51 26.42 10.21
CA PRO A 95 43.78 25.44 11.26
C PRO A 95 44.22 24.11 10.63
N GLY A 96 45.51 23.97 10.35
CA GLY A 96 46.22 22.69 10.38
C GLY A 96 45.87 21.54 9.42
N ALA A 97 45.01 21.67 8.39
CA ALA A 97 44.80 20.55 7.46
C ALA A 97 44.63 20.99 6.00
N GLU A 98 45.16 20.15 5.10
CA GLU A 98 45.13 20.24 3.64
C GLU A 98 43.72 20.16 3.01
N VAL A 99 42.65 20.22 3.83
CA VAL A 99 41.27 19.94 3.42
C VAL A 99 40.32 21.06 3.87
N THR A 100 39.54 21.58 2.93
CA THR A 100 38.41 22.50 3.14
C THR A 100 37.19 21.95 2.40
N LEU A 101 36.19 21.48 3.15
CA LEU A 101 34.94 21.00 2.58
C LEU A 101 33.93 22.14 2.58
N CYS A 102 33.54 22.58 1.39
CA CYS A 102 32.57 23.65 1.21
C CYS A 102 31.25 23.08 0.73
N ILE A 103 30.17 23.39 1.44
CA ILE A 103 28.80 23.00 1.12
C ILE A 103 28.01 24.28 0.79
N LEU A 104 27.48 24.39 -0.42
CA LEU A 104 26.50 25.41 -0.79
C LEU A 104 25.11 24.78 -0.83
N GLY A 105 24.22 25.10 0.11
CA GLY A 105 22.88 24.50 0.13
C GLY A 105 22.07 24.77 1.39
N SER A 106 20.87 24.17 1.47
CA SER A 106 19.99 24.35 2.62
C SER A 106 20.61 23.76 3.90
N PRO A 107 20.69 24.54 5.00
CA PRO A 107 21.18 24.04 6.27
C PRO A 107 20.40 22.83 6.80
N SER A 108 19.09 22.78 6.57
CA SER A 108 18.25 21.67 7.04
C SER A 108 18.63 20.33 6.40
N THR A 109 19.07 20.36 5.14
CA THR A 109 19.42 19.16 4.37
C THR A 109 20.77 18.60 4.78
N PHE A 110 21.73 19.47 5.13
CA PHE A 110 23.11 19.06 5.38
C PHE A 110 23.53 19.08 6.84
N LEU A 111 22.62 19.41 7.77
CA LEU A 111 22.96 19.64 9.17
C LEU A 111 23.71 18.46 9.81
N SER A 112 23.26 17.23 9.62
CA SER A 112 23.89 16.03 10.19
C SER A 112 25.33 15.86 9.72
N VAL A 113 25.56 15.96 8.42
CA VAL A 113 26.88 15.85 7.79
C VAL A 113 27.78 17.00 8.22
N LEU A 114 27.25 18.22 8.33
CA LEU A 114 27.97 19.39 8.81
C LEU A 114 28.40 19.24 10.28
N LEU A 115 27.53 18.70 11.15
CA LEU A 115 27.82 18.44 12.56
C LEU A 115 28.87 17.35 12.73
N GLU A 116 28.72 16.21 12.06
CA GLU A 116 29.69 15.11 12.11
C GLU A 116 31.03 15.54 11.50
N GLY A 117 31.01 16.22 10.35
CA GLY A 117 32.21 16.79 9.73
C GLY A 117 32.90 17.82 10.63
N GLY A 118 32.13 18.60 11.39
CA GLY A 118 32.66 19.51 12.41
C GLY A 118 33.30 18.80 13.60
N VAL A 119 32.85 17.60 13.95
CA VAL A 119 33.50 16.74 14.97
C VAL A 119 34.82 16.19 14.44
N GLN A 120 34.80 15.63 13.23
CA GLN A 120 35.96 14.96 12.62
C GLN A 120 37.04 15.93 12.14
N SER A 121 36.64 17.09 11.63
CA SER A 121 37.54 18.12 11.10
C SER A 121 37.09 19.53 11.51
N PRO A 122 37.28 19.91 12.79
CA PRO A 122 36.81 21.17 13.35
C PRO A 122 37.27 22.41 12.56
N GLY A 123 36.31 23.23 12.12
CA GLY A 123 36.59 24.49 11.41
C GLY A 123 36.95 24.37 9.93
N ASN A 124 36.96 23.17 9.36
CA ASN A 124 37.18 22.93 7.92
C ASN A 124 35.91 22.52 7.17
N MET A 125 34.83 22.26 7.91
CA MET A 125 33.49 22.00 7.36
C MET A 125 32.73 23.32 7.27
N LEU A 126 32.50 23.79 6.04
CA LEU A 126 32.01 25.14 5.74
C LEU A 126 30.65 25.09 5.04
N LEU A 127 29.63 25.70 5.62
CA LEU A 127 28.34 25.94 4.99
C LEU A 127 28.29 27.37 4.40
N CYS A 128 28.21 27.48 3.08
CA CYS A 128 27.96 28.72 2.38
C CYS A 128 26.46 28.88 2.17
N LEU A 129 25.90 29.99 2.66
CA LEU A 129 24.47 30.30 2.53
C LEU A 129 24.16 31.06 1.23
N SER A 130 25.20 31.55 0.55
CA SER A 130 25.09 32.35 -0.67
C SER A 130 26.19 31.97 -1.67
N PRO A 131 25.87 31.87 -2.97
CA PRO A 131 26.85 31.74 -4.04
C PRO A 131 27.86 32.90 -4.09
N ALA A 132 27.46 34.11 -3.67
CA ALA A 132 28.34 35.29 -3.70
C ALA A 132 29.46 35.25 -2.65
N TRP A 133 29.45 34.25 -1.76
CA TRP A 133 30.55 33.97 -0.83
C TRP A 133 31.64 33.10 -1.46
N LEU A 134 31.45 32.71 -2.72
CA LEU A 134 32.35 31.85 -3.48
C LEU A 134 32.88 32.59 -4.71
N THR A 135 34.17 32.41 -4.98
CA THR A 135 34.83 32.98 -6.16
C THR A 135 35.56 31.88 -6.92
N LYS A 136 35.24 31.75 -8.20
CA LYS A 136 35.91 30.81 -9.11
C LYS A 136 37.09 31.49 -9.79
N VAL A 137 38.29 30.93 -9.64
CA VAL A 137 39.53 31.49 -10.20
C VAL A 137 40.24 30.47 -11.10
N PRO A 138 40.91 30.89 -12.18
CA PRO A 138 41.67 29.97 -13.04
C PRO A 138 42.71 29.18 -12.24
N ALA A 139 42.77 27.86 -12.45
CA ALA A 139 43.75 27.02 -11.79
C ALA A 139 45.15 27.15 -12.44
N PRO A 140 46.25 27.22 -11.66
CA PRO A 140 47.60 27.23 -12.23
C PRO A 140 47.91 25.87 -12.89
N GLY A 141 48.15 25.84 -14.20
CA GLY A 141 48.73 24.69 -14.90
C GLY A 141 47.79 23.78 -15.70
N GLN A 142 46.47 24.00 -15.67
CA GLN A 142 45.48 23.24 -16.46
C GLN A 142 44.54 24.19 -17.22
N LEU A 143 44.48 24.01 -18.55
CA LEU A 143 43.72 24.90 -19.44
C LEU A 143 42.23 24.53 -19.37
N GLY A 144 41.40 25.41 -18.79
CA GLY A 144 39.95 25.23 -18.67
C GLY A 144 39.44 24.82 -17.29
N GLU A 145 40.33 24.58 -16.32
CA GLU A 145 39.98 24.23 -14.93
C GLU A 145 40.06 25.44 -13.98
N ALA A 146 39.28 25.40 -12.90
CA ALA A 146 39.20 26.47 -11.92
C ALA A 146 39.33 25.96 -10.48
N ALA A 147 39.90 26.77 -9.61
CA ALA A 147 39.82 26.60 -8.16
C ALA A 147 38.64 27.42 -7.61
N LEU A 148 37.96 26.88 -6.60
CA LEU A 148 36.90 27.58 -5.88
C LEU A 148 37.45 28.15 -4.58
N LEU A 149 37.24 29.44 -4.35
CA LEU A 149 37.67 30.16 -3.16
C LEU A 149 36.45 30.56 -2.33
N VAL A 150 36.54 30.41 -1.01
CA VAL A 150 35.48 30.69 -0.02
C VAL A 150 35.89 31.93 0.77
N SER A 151 35.14 33.01 0.63
CA SER A 151 35.39 34.27 1.35
C SER A 151 34.61 34.39 2.65
N LYS A 152 33.44 33.73 2.75
CA LYS A 152 32.60 33.69 3.94
C LYS A 152 31.88 32.34 4.05
N ALA A 153 31.73 31.81 5.26
CA ALA A 153 30.90 30.62 5.53
C ALA A 153 30.54 30.51 7.01
N VAL A 154 29.59 29.62 7.32
CA VAL A 154 29.40 29.10 8.68
C VAL A 154 30.30 27.88 8.86
N SER A 155 31.22 27.92 9.82
CA SER A 155 32.12 26.82 10.15
C SER A 155 31.59 25.98 11.31
N PHE A 156 31.79 24.67 11.26
CA PHE A 156 31.27 23.70 12.23
C PHE A 156 32.37 23.08 13.10
N TYR A 157 32.06 22.86 14.39
CA TYR A 157 32.97 22.37 15.43
C TYR A 157 32.28 21.33 16.33
N PRO A 158 33.05 20.56 17.14
CA PRO A 158 32.50 19.57 18.06
C PRO A 158 31.50 20.19 19.05
N GLY A 159 30.48 19.41 19.41
CA GLY A 159 29.43 19.86 20.34
C GLY A 159 28.40 20.81 19.73
N GLY A 160 28.29 20.86 18.40
CA GLY A 160 27.32 21.70 17.69
C GLY A 160 27.65 23.19 17.68
N LEU A 161 28.89 23.55 18.01
CA LEU A 161 29.37 24.91 17.94
C LEU A 161 29.49 25.34 16.47
N THR A 162 28.84 26.45 16.11
CA THR A 162 28.88 27.03 14.77
C THR A 162 29.29 28.49 14.81
N PHE A 163 30.08 28.92 13.82
CA PHE A 163 30.56 30.29 13.73
C PHE A 163 30.43 30.86 12.33
N LEU A 164 29.90 32.07 12.20
CA LEU A 164 29.93 32.82 10.93
C LEU A 164 31.29 33.51 10.79
N ASP A 165 32.09 33.10 9.80
CA ASP A 165 33.46 33.55 9.60
C ASP A 165 33.67 34.25 8.25
N ASP A 166 34.45 35.33 8.28
CA ASP A 166 35.08 35.93 7.09
C ASP A 166 36.53 35.41 6.96
N PHE A 167 36.91 34.94 5.77
CA PHE A 167 38.25 34.40 5.49
C PHE A 167 39.12 35.38 4.71
N VAL A 168 40.24 35.80 5.32
CA VAL A 168 41.20 36.71 4.69
C VAL A 168 42.63 36.15 4.86
N PRO A 169 43.28 35.66 3.77
CA PRO A 169 42.77 35.53 2.41
C PRO A 169 41.65 34.46 2.29
N PRO A 170 40.82 34.48 1.22
CA PRO A 170 39.81 33.46 0.97
C PRO A 170 40.39 32.03 0.98
N ARG A 171 39.67 31.08 1.58
CA ARG A 171 40.11 29.68 1.67
C ARG A 171 39.82 28.94 0.38
N ARG A 172 40.77 28.14 -0.13
CA ARG A 172 40.53 27.28 -1.29
C ARG A 172 39.71 26.06 -0.87
N ALA A 173 38.58 25.80 -1.52
CA ALA A 173 37.83 24.56 -1.34
C ALA A 173 38.60 23.39 -1.96
N THR A 174 38.74 22.30 -1.21
CA THR A 174 39.38 21.05 -1.65
C THR A 174 38.36 19.94 -1.88
N TYR A 175 37.11 20.16 -1.45
CA TYR A 175 35.95 19.37 -1.81
C TYR A 175 34.74 20.32 -1.86
N PHE A 176 33.89 20.20 -2.88
CA PHE A 176 32.73 21.08 -3.03
C PHE A 176 31.44 20.27 -3.17
N LEU A 177 30.53 20.45 -2.21
CA LEU A 177 29.19 19.90 -2.27
C LEU A 177 28.22 21.03 -2.60
N VAL A 178 27.26 20.77 -3.48
CA VAL A 178 26.17 21.72 -3.73
C VAL A 178 24.84 21.00 -3.64
N GLY A 179 23.93 21.53 -2.81
CA GLY A 179 22.54 21.10 -2.76
C GLY A 179 21.68 22.02 -3.61
N LEU A 180 20.93 21.45 -4.54
CA LEU A 180 20.05 22.20 -5.43
C LEU A 180 18.82 22.67 -4.63
N GLY A 181 18.87 23.91 -4.12
CA GLY A 181 17.80 24.51 -3.33
C GLY A 181 16.50 24.76 -4.11
N LEU A 182 15.41 25.00 -3.37
CA LEU A 182 14.02 25.15 -3.85
C LEU A 182 13.73 26.45 -4.64
N GLY A 183 14.72 27.33 -4.85
CA GLY A 183 14.53 28.63 -5.49
C GLY A 183 14.60 28.57 -7.03
N PRO A 184 13.69 29.26 -7.76
CA PRO A 184 13.78 29.36 -9.21
C PRO A 184 15.08 30.08 -9.63
N GLY A 185 16.02 29.35 -10.24
CA GLY A 185 17.27 29.89 -10.79
C GLY A 185 18.55 29.58 -10.00
N GLN A 186 18.47 29.29 -8.70
CA GLN A 186 19.66 28.98 -7.88
C GLN A 186 20.36 27.68 -8.29
N GLY A 187 19.62 26.69 -8.78
CA GLY A 187 20.21 25.45 -9.33
C GLY A 187 21.12 25.69 -10.55
N ARG A 188 20.87 26.75 -11.33
CA ARG A 188 21.69 27.11 -12.50
C ARG A 188 23.06 27.67 -12.06
N GLU A 189 23.07 28.59 -11.11
CA GLU A 189 24.30 29.19 -10.58
C GLU A 189 25.14 28.18 -9.81
N ALA A 190 24.49 27.34 -9.01
CA ALA A 190 25.09 26.20 -8.31
C ALA A 190 25.80 25.23 -9.26
N ALA A 191 25.15 24.85 -10.37
CA ALA A 191 25.73 23.96 -11.37
C ALA A 191 26.91 24.60 -12.13
N GLU A 192 26.82 25.90 -12.47
CA GLU A 192 27.92 26.64 -13.09
C GLU A 192 29.14 26.79 -12.16
N LEU A 193 28.91 26.97 -10.85
CA LEU A 193 29.97 26.99 -9.86
C LEU A 193 30.70 25.64 -9.78
N ALA A 194 29.97 24.53 -9.81
CA ALA A 194 30.53 23.17 -9.76
C ALA A 194 31.28 22.74 -11.04
N ARG A 195 31.11 23.45 -12.17
CA ARG A 195 31.70 23.08 -13.47
C ARG A 195 33.23 23.21 -13.48
N ASN A 196 33.96 22.25 -14.05
CA ASN A 196 35.42 22.32 -14.27
C ASN A 196 36.23 22.71 -13.01
N LEU A 197 35.79 22.26 -11.83
CA LEU A 197 36.54 22.50 -10.60
C LEU A 197 37.70 21.52 -10.47
N THR A 198 38.83 22.03 -9.97
CA THR A 198 40.02 21.22 -9.63
C THR A 198 39.81 20.33 -8.41
N CYS A 199 38.77 20.58 -7.60
CA CYS A 199 38.43 19.78 -6.44
C CYS A 199 37.29 18.80 -6.75
N PRO A 200 37.25 17.62 -6.11
CA PRO A 200 36.13 16.70 -6.24
C PRO A 200 34.82 17.33 -5.79
N THR A 201 33.73 16.98 -6.48
CA THR A 201 32.37 17.40 -6.15
C THR A 201 31.49 16.22 -5.72
N GLY A 202 30.45 16.48 -4.92
CA GLY A 202 29.52 15.42 -4.47
C GLY A 202 28.56 14.89 -5.53
N ALA A 203 28.42 15.59 -6.65
CA ALA A 203 27.70 15.15 -7.83
C ALA A 203 28.50 15.54 -9.09
N SER A 204 28.55 14.67 -10.10
CA SER A 204 29.10 15.04 -11.41
C SER A 204 28.03 15.80 -12.18
N ALA A 205 28.38 16.99 -12.68
CA ALA A 205 27.50 17.78 -13.54
C ALA A 205 27.14 17.00 -14.81
N GLU A 206 28.09 16.20 -15.33
CA GLU A 206 27.91 15.32 -16.47
C GLU A 206 26.94 14.17 -16.15
N LEU A 207 27.03 13.56 -14.97
CA LEU A 207 26.10 12.51 -14.53
C LEU A 207 24.69 13.07 -14.28
N ALA A 208 24.57 14.26 -13.68
CA ALA A 208 23.27 14.92 -13.50
C ALA A 208 22.64 15.33 -14.85
N ARG A 209 23.45 15.71 -15.84
CA ARG A 209 23.00 15.94 -17.22
C ARG A 209 22.46 14.67 -17.87
N LEU A 210 23.03 13.51 -17.53
CA LEU A 210 22.62 12.20 -18.06
C LEU A 210 21.37 11.64 -17.37
N LEU A 211 21.28 11.75 -16.04
CA LEU A 211 20.20 11.15 -15.25
C LEU A 211 18.90 11.95 -15.26
N GLU A 212 18.95 13.28 -15.42
CA GLU A 212 17.76 14.15 -15.36
C GLU A 212 17.16 14.52 -16.72
N ASP A 213 17.74 14.03 -17.82
CA ASP A 213 17.11 14.14 -19.14
C ASP A 213 16.08 13.02 -19.31
N ARG A 214 14.79 13.40 -19.25
CA ARG A 214 13.65 12.48 -19.34
C ARG A 214 13.71 11.64 -20.62
N LEU A 215 14.09 12.25 -21.75
CA LEU A 215 14.15 11.57 -23.04
C LEU A 215 15.25 10.53 -23.08
N LEU A 216 16.44 10.88 -22.59
CA LEU A 216 17.56 9.95 -22.52
C LEU A 216 17.25 8.78 -21.57
N MET A 217 16.62 9.08 -20.43
CA MET A 217 16.12 8.07 -19.50
C MET A 217 15.12 7.12 -20.15
N ARG A 218 14.15 7.64 -20.94
CA ARG A 218 13.22 6.81 -21.72
C ARG A 218 13.95 5.84 -22.62
N GLN A 219 14.90 6.37 -23.38
CA GLN A 219 15.64 5.59 -24.35
C GLN A 219 16.46 4.48 -23.69
N LEU A 220 17.20 4.82 -22.63
CA LEU A 220 18.03 3.85 -21.90
C LEU A 220 17.21 2.74 -21.24
N LEU A 221 16.08 3.08 -20.59
CA LEU A 221 15.22 2.08 -19.95
C LEU A 221 14.47 1.24 -20.97
N SER A 222 13.98 1.85 -22.04
CA SER A 222 13.26 1.15 -23.09
C SER A 222 14.13 0.13 -23.83
N GLN A 223 15.43 0.42 -24.01
CA GLN A 223 16.40 -0.51 -24.60
C GLN A 223 16.67 -1.76 -23.74
N GLN A 224 16.53 -1.67 -22.42
CA GLN A 224 16.76 -2.80 -21.51
C GLN A 224 15.56 -3.76 -21.44
N GLY A 225 14.36 -3.32 -21.81
CA GLY A 225 13.15 -4.16 -21.87
C GLY A 225 12.57 -4.64 -20.53
N CYS A 226 13.25 -4.39 -19.40
CA CYS A 226 12.84 -4.85 -18.08
C CYS A 226 11.99 -3.84 -17.28
N VAL A 227 11.98 -2.56 -17.67
CA VAL A 227 11.27 -1.48 -16.96
C VAL A 227 10.35 -0.76 -17.95
N ALA A 228 9.06 -0.69 -17.62
CA ALA A 228 8.09 0.02 -18.45
C ALA A 228 8.30 1.55 -18.34
N VAL A 229 8.19 2.22 -19.48
CA VAL A 229 8.17 3.69 -19.59
C VAL A 229 6.92 4.10 -20.37
N PRO A 230 6.40 5.33 -20.20
CA PRO A 230 5.28 5.81 -20.98
C PRO A 230 5.60 5.75 -22.48
N ALA A 231 4.57 5.55 -23.29
CA ALA A 231 4.72 5.81 -24.71
C ALA A 231 5.04 7.30 -24.90
N THR A 232 6.07 7.61 -25.68
CA THR A 232 6.64 8.96 -25.79
C THR A 232 6.91 9.29 -27.25
N LEU A 233 6.35 10.39 -27.72
CA LEU A 233 6.78 11.10 -28.92
C LEU A 233 7.64 12.29 -28.50
N ALA A 234 8.83 12.42 -29.05
CA ALA A 234 9.79 13.46 -28.68
C ALA A 234 10.23 14.24 -29.91
N PHE A 235 10.09 15.57 -29.85
CA PHE A 235 10.65 16.50 -30.83
C PHE A 235 11.93 17.09 -30.28
N THR A 236 13.07 16.77 -30.88
CA THR A 236 14.40 17.13 -30.36
C THR A 236 15.11 18.12 -31.26
N TYR A 237 15.60 19.22 -30.69
CA TYR A 237 16.35 20.24 -31.43
C TYR A 237 17.86 19.98 -31.30
N LYS A 238 18.49 19.53 -32.40
CA LYS A 238 19.92 19.15 -32.47
C LYS A 238 20.34 18.19 -31.33
N PRO A 239 19.93 16.92 -31.37
CA PRO A 239 20.18 15.96 -30.30
C PRO A 239 21.69 15.78 -30.02
N PRO A 240 22.07 15.60 -28.74
CA PRO A 240 23.42 15.19 -28.36
C PRO A 240 23.80 13.86 -29.01
N GLY A 241 25.09 13.63 -29.21
CA GLY A 241 25.60 12.43 -29.88
C GLY A 241 25.15 11.10 -29.26
N LEU A 242 24.83 11.08 -27.95
CA LEU A 242 24.31 9.91 -27.24
C LEU A 242 22.88 9.52 -27.68
N LEU A 243 22.08 10.48 -28.16
CA LEU A 243 20.72 10.26 -28.66
C LEU A 243 20.70 9.97 -30.18
N ARG A 244 21.84 10.05 -30.88
CA ARG A 244 21.94 9.78 -32.32
C ARG A 244 22.10 8.29 -32.59
N GLY A 245 21.20 7.73 -33.40
CA GLY A 245 21.35 6.40 -34.00
C GLY A 245 20.90 5.20 -33.14
N GLY A 246 20.09 5.42 -32.10
CA GLY A 246 19.48 4.33 -31.34
C GLY A 246 18.17 3.86 -31.98
N ASP A 247 18.03 2.55 -32.20
CA ASP A 247 16.80 1.94 -32.73
C ASP A 247 15.57 2.33 -31.90
N SER A 248 14.53 2.82 -32.57
CA SER A 248 13.24 3.18 -31.98
C SER A 248 12.57 1.93 -31.40
N SER A 249 12.33 1.90 -30.09
CA SER A 249 11.43 0.92 -29.51
C SER A 249 9.98 1.23 -29.93
N PRO A 250 9.06 0.26 -29.96
CA PRO A 250 7.67 0.48 -30.40
C PRO A 250 6.91 1.53 -29.57
N GLY A 251 7.39 1.88 -28.37
CA GLY A 251 6.80 2.90 -27.50
C GLY A 251 7.50 4.27 -27.51
N LEU A 252 8.69 4.42 -28.12
CA LEU A 252 9.46 5.66 -28.11
C LEU A 252 9.76 6.12 -29.54
N ARG A 253 9.20 7.27 -29.92
CA ARG A 253 9.38 7.89 -31.24
C ARG A 253 10.14 9.21 -31.11
N LEU A 254 11.28 9.31 -31.80
CA LEU A 254 12.16 10.49 -31.83
C LEU A 254 12.02 11.19 -33.17
N VAL A 255 11.79 12.50 -33.15
CA VAL A 255 11.71 13.38 -34.34
C VAL A 255 12.78 14.45 -34.19
N GLU A 256 13.84 14.35 -35.01
CA GLU A 256 14.92 15.33 -35.04
C GLU A 256 14.51 16.56 -35.87
N LEU A 257 14.57 17.74 -35.25
CA LEU A 257 14.25 19.01 -35.91
C LEU A 257 15.53 19.68 -36.43
N SER A 258 15.57 19.95 -37.73
CA SER A 258 16.67 20.70 -38.37
C SER A 258 16.65 22.20 -38.07
N GLY A 259 15.50 22.72 -37.59
CA GLY A 259 15.26 24.12 -37.26
C GLY A 259 13.94 24.28 -36.48
N LYS A 260 13.74 25.43 -35.81
CA LYS A 260 12.54 25.66 -34.98
C LYS A 260 11.32 26.16 -35.77
N GLU A 261 11.56 26.89 -36.85
CA GLU A 261 10.50 27.51 -37.65
C GLU A 261 10.04 26.60 -38.80
N GLY A 262 8.77 26.71 -39.19
CA GLY A 262 8.20 26.02 -40.36
C GLY A 262 7.95 24.52 -40.19
N GLN A 263 7.95 24.00 -38.97
CA GLN A 263 7.76 22.57 -38.67
C GLN A 263 6.31 22.18 -38.37
N GLU A 264 5.34 23.09 -38.53
CA GLU A 264 3.93 22.86 -38.15
C GLU A 264 3.32 21.62 -38.79
N THR A 265 3.53 21.43 -40.10
CA THR A 265 3.01 20.27 -40.84
C THR A 265 3.58 18.96 -40.29
N LEU A 266 4.89 18.93 -40.04
CA LEU A 266 5.57 17.76 -39.48
C LEU A 266 5.07 17.45 -38.07
N VAL A 267 5.01 18.45 -37.19
CA VAL A 267 4.53 18.31 -35.80
C VAL A 267 3.11 17.76 -35.78
N LYS A 268 2.23 18.29 -36.64
CA LYS A 268 0.83 17.85 -36.74
C LYS A 268 0.70 16.40 -37.22
N GLU A 269 1.45 16.01 -38.25
CA GLU A 269 1.45 14.64 -38.77
C GLU A 269 1.95 13.63 -37.73
N GLU A 270 3.05 13.97 -37.05
CA GLU A 270 3.70 13.13 -36.05
C GLU A 270 2.84 12.95 -34.79
N ILE A 271 2.23 14.03 -34.28
CA ILE A 271 1.30 13.97 -33.15
C ILE A 271 0.05 13.20 -33.55
N GLY A 272 -0.51 13.44 -34.75
CA GLY A 272 -1.68 12.72 -35.25
C GLY A 272 -1.45 11.21 -35.32
N ALA A 273 -0.31 10.80 -35.85
CA ALA A 273 0.09 9.39 -35.91
C ALA A 273 0.30 8.81 -34.50
N PHE A 274 0.92 9.56 -33.59
CA PHE A 274 1.15 9.11 -32.22
C PHE A 274 -0.15 8.95 -31.43
N LEU A 275 -1.08 9.92 -31.51
CA LEU A 275 -2.39 9.86 -30.83
C LEU A 275 -3.26 8.69 -31.33
N GLN A 276 -3.04 8.22 -32.56
CA GLN A 276 -3.73 7.05 -33.12
C GLN A 276 -2.96 5.74 -32.92
N SER A 277 -1.75 5.79 -32.37
CA SER A 277 -0.90 4.62 -32.16
C SER A 277 -1.49 3.67 -31.12
N GLU A 278 -1.31 2.36 -31.37
CA GLU A 278 -1.58 1.31 -30.39
C GLU A 278 -0.68 1.43 -29.15
N ALA A 279 0.48 2.12 -29.26
CA ALA A 279 1.41 2.33 -28.16
C ALA A 279 0.81 3.11 -26.98
N LEU A 280 -0.21 3.94 -27.22
CA LEU A 280 -0.92 4.68 -26.15
C LEU A 280 -1.88 3.81 -25.34
N GLY A 281 -2.21 2.60 -25.81
CA GLY A 281 -3.17 1.71 -25.15
C GLY A 281 -4.48 2.42 -24.80
N ASP A 282 -4.91 2.25 -23.55
CA ASP A 282 -6.15 2.80 -22.99
C ASP A 282 -6.03 4.25 -22.48
N ALA A 283 -4.91 4.94 -22.74
CA ALA A 283 -4.71 6.31 -22.27
C ALA A 283 -5.76 7.27 -22.90
N VAL A 284 -6.49 7.98 -22.04
CA VAL A 284 -7.53 8.95 -22.43
C VAL A 284 -6.97 10.38 -22.56
N GLN A 285 -5.81 10.64 -21.93
CA GLN A 285 -5.11 11.92 -21.93
C GLN A 285 -3.64 11.73 -22.30
N VAL A 286 -3.03 12.82 -22.79
CA VAL A 286 -1.59 12.92 -23.03
C VAL A 286 -0.99 14.10 -22.27
N ALA A 287 0.26 13.93 -21.85
CA ALA A 287 1.05 14.93 -21.15
C ALA A 287 2.07 15.54 -22.11
N VAL A 288 2.04 16.87 -22.28
CA VAL A 288 3.07 17.62 -23.01
C VAL A 288 4.03 18.24 -22.01
N LYS A 289 5.33 17.98 -22.17
CA LYS A 289 6.37 18.45 -21.26
C LYS A 289 7.69 18.72 -21.95
N LEU A 290 8.53 19.55 -21.34
CA LEU A 290 9.89 19.80 -21.79
C LEU A 290 10.86 18.74 -21.23
N SER A 291 11.87 18.39 -22.02
CA SER A 291 13.00 17.54 -21.65
C SER A 291 14.30 18.26 -21.95
N GLY A 292 15.25 18.17 -21.02
CA GLY A 292 16.55 18.80 -21.12
C GLY A 292 16.99 19.36 -19.77
N TRP A 293 18.30 19.50 -19.60
CA TRP A 293 18.92 19.83 -18.32
C TRP A 293 18.57 21.24 -17.78
N ARG A 294 18.03 22.16 -18.60
CA ARG A 294 17.59 23.51 -18.18
C ARG A 294 16.17 23.52 -17.58
N TRP A 295 15.38 22.50 -17.86
CA TRP A 295 13.98 22.42 -17.46
C TRP A 295 13.76 21.71 -16.11
N ARG A 296 14.84 21.57 -15.31
CA ARG A 296 14.83 21.00 -13.95
C ARG A 296 13.83 21.71 -13.05
N GLY A 297 12.95 20.95 -12.36
CA GLY A 297 12.01 21.45 -11.36
C GLY A 297 10.92 22.43 -11.86
N ARG A 298 11.04 22.95 -13.10
CA ARG A 298 10.03 23.78 -13.75
C ARG A 298 9.04 22.85 -14.47
N GLN A 299 7.95 22.50 -13.77
CA GLN A 299 6.86 21.75 -14.38
C GLN A 299 6.06 22.66 -15.33
N THR A 300 6.49 22.74 -16.60
CA THR A 300 5.54 23.05 -17.68
C THR A 300 4.99 21.71 -18.16
N LEU A 301 4.03 21.18 -17.40
CA LEU A 301 3.24 20.01 -17.74
C LEU A 301 1.87 20.50 -18.20
N CYS A 302 1.50 20.19 -19.44
CA CYS A 302 0.18 20.48 -19.97
C CYS A 302 -0.53 19.16 -20.25
N LEU A 303 -1.73 18.97 -19.70
CA LEU A 303 -2.56 17.80 -19.98
C LEU A 303 -3.58 18.13 -21.05
N HIS A 304 -3.72 17.22 -22.00
CA HIS A 304 -4.68 17.36 -23.09
C HIS A 304 -5.44 16.05 -23.27
N PRO A 305 -6.76 16.09 -23.53
CA PRO A 305 -7.51 14.93 -23.99
C PRO A 305 -6.89 14.37 -25.27
N ARG A 306 -6.77 13.03 -25.36
CA ARG A 306 -6.23 12.34 -26.55
C ARG A 306 -7.01 12.67 -27.83
N VAL A 307 -8.28 13.03 -27.71
CA VAL A 307 -9.17 13.37 -28.83
C VAL A 307 -8.93 14.79 -29.38
N GLU A 308 -8.21 15.65 -28.66
CA GLU A 308 -8.01 17.06 -29.00
C GLU A 308 -6.64 17.31 -29.67
N LEU A 309 -6.48 16.82 -30.89
CA LEU A 309 -5.23 16.99 -31.66
C LEU A 309 -4.76 18.45 -31.74
N GLY A 310 -5.68 19.40 -31.95
CA GLY A 310 -5.34 20.82 -32.09
C GLY A 310 -4.66 21.39 -30.84
N ALA A 311 -5.22 21.14 -29.66
CA ALA A 311 -4.69 21.64 -28.39
C ALA A 311 -3.30 21.08 -28.07
N VAL A 312 -3.06 19.80 -28.40
CA VAL A 312 -1.73 19.17 -28.26
C VAL A 312 -0.72 19.82 -29.20
N VAL A 313 -1.08 20.03 -30.47
CA VAL A 313 -0.21 20.65 -31.49
C VAL A 313 0.16 22.08 -31.10
N ASP A 314 -0.82 22.90 -30.72
CA ASP A 314 -0.59 24.30 -30.36
C ASP A 314 0.35 24.42 -29.17
N THR A 315 0.17 23.55 -28.16
CA THR A 315 1.04 23.51 -26.99
C THR A 315 2.46 23.09 -27.34
N VAL A 316 2.63 22.08 -28.20
CA VAL A 316 3.96 21.65 -28.65
C VAL A 316 4.67 22.78 -29.41
N LEU A 317 3.98 23.48 -30.33
CA LEU A 317 4.57 24.57 -31.10
C LEU A 317 5.05 25.72 -30.20
N VAL A 318 4.23 26.13 -29.21
CA VAL A 318 4.60 27.16 -28.22
C VAL A 318 5.84 26.76 -27.40
N LEU A 319 6.00 25.47 -27.11
CA LEU A 319 7.15 24.97 -26.36
C LEU A 319 8.40 24.81 -27.23
N LEU A 320 8.25 24.46 -28.52
CA LEU A 320 9.35 24.31 -29.46
C LEU A 320 10.15 25.61 -29.66
N GLU A 321 9.48 26.77 -29.66
CA GLU A 321 10.14 28.08 -29.76
C GLU A 321 11.16 28.32 -28.62
N LYS A 322 10.86 27.76 -27.43
CA LYS A 322 11.63 27.96 -26.20
C LYS A 322 12.84 27.05 -26.05
N LEU A 323 12.99 26.02 -26.90
CA LEU A 323 14.07 25.03 -26.80
C LEU A 323 15.46 25.64 -27.07
N GLU A 324 16.49 25.22 -26.35
CA GLU A 324 17.89 25.39 -26.76
C GLU A 324 18.42 24.10 -27.43
N GLU A 325 19.65 24.13 -27.97
CA GLU A 325 20.26 22.93 -28.54
C GLU A 325 20.33 21.82 -27.50
N GLU A 326 20.17 20.57 -27.95
CA GLU A 326 20.11 19.36 -27.12
C GLU A 326 18.83 19.20 -26.27
N GLU A 327 17.81 20.04 -26.45
CA GLU A 327 16.54 19.96 -25.71
C GLU A 327 15.40 19.38 -26.56
N SER A 328 14.34 18.91 -25.87
CA SER A 328 13.18 18.29 -26.52
C SER A 328 11.84 18.69 -25.91
N VAL A 329 10.79 18.63 -26.73
CA VAL A 329 9.39 18.57 -26.26
C VAL A 329 8.91 17.13 -26.34
N LEU A 330 8.31 16.63 -25.26
CA LEU A 330 7.76 15.28 -25.15
C LEU A 330 6.23 15.35 -25.14
N VAL A 331 5.59 14.43 -25.86
CA VAL A 331 4.17 14.11 -25.78
C VAL A 331 4.08 12.67 -25.30
N GLU A 332 3.57 12.45 -24.09
CA GLU A 332 3.55 11.13 -23.43
C GLU A 332 2.14 10.67 -23.08
N ALA A 333 1.94 9.34 -23.02
CA ALA A 333 0.76 8.75 -22.42
C ALA A 333 0.60 9.24 -20.96
N MET A 334 -0.58 9.73 -20.58
CA MET A 334 -0.85 10.04 -19.17
C MET A 334 -1.02 8.74 -18.38
N CYS A 335 -0.13 8.49 -17.42
CA CYS A 335 -0.28 7.39 -16.47
C CYS A 335 -1.03 7.91 -15.22
N PRO A 336 -1.99 7.15 -14.67
CA PRO A 336 -2.67 7.55 -13.44
C PRO A 336 -1.66 7.78 -12.30
N PRO A 337 -1.76 8.89 -11.56
CA PRO A 337 -0.75 9.22 -10.58
C PRO A 337 -0.91 8.34 -9.34
N ALA A 338 0.09 7.48 -9.11
CA ALA A 338 0.51 7.12 -7.77
C ALA A 338 1.93 7.66 -7.63
N GLN A 339 2.04 8.95 -7.30
CA GLN A 339 3.35 9.58 -7.11
C GLN A 339 4.09 8.88 -5.96
N LEU A 340 5.31 8.46 -6.25
CA LEU A 340 6.19 7.82 -5.29
C LEU A 340 7.24 8.81 -4.86
N PRO A 341 7.38 9.08 -3.56
CA PRO A 341 8.56 9.77 -3.09
C PRO A 341 9.62 8.72 -2.77
N PHE A 342 10.28 8.05 -3.74
CA PHE A 342 11.44 7.19 -3.41
C PHE A 342 12.63 7.22 -4.38
N SER A 343 13.83 7.31 -3.78
CA SER A 343 15.17 7.10 -4.33
C SER A 343 15.41 7.62 -5.75
N GLY A 344 15.14 8.90 -5.98
CA GLY A 344 15.48 9.57 -7.23
C GLY A 344 14.99 8.90 -8.51
N VAL A 345 13.91 8.10 -8.44
CA VAL A 345 13.15 7.65 -9.60
C VAL A 345 11.67 7.77 -9.27
N ASP A 346 10.99 8.70 -9.93
CA ASP A 346 9.54 8.81 -9.86
C ASP A 346 8.94 7.67 -10.68
N PHE A 347 8.01 6.90 -10.13
CA PHE A 347 7.16 5.99 -10.93
C PHE A 347 5.69 6.40 -10.83
N ALA A 348 4.90 5.94 -11.79
CA ALA A 348 3.45 5.84 -11.72
C ALA A 348 3.04 4.38 -11.85
N LEU A 349 1.84 4.04 -11.37
CA LEU A 349 1.25 2.72 -11.56
C LEU A 349 0.14 2.86 -12.62
N THR A 350 0.29 2.14 -13.73
CA THR A 350 -0.72 2.08 -14.80
C THR A 350 -1.43 0.73 -14.82
N VAL A 351 -2.60 0.66 -15.45
CA VAL A 351 -3.30 -0.60 -15.71
C VAL A 351 -2.97 -1.05 -17.13
N SER A 352 -2.39 -2.25 -17.26
CA SER A 352 -2.24 -2.91 -18.55
C SER A 352 -3.10 -4.18 -18.54
N GLY A 353 -4.21 -4.15 -19.29
CA GLY A 353 -5.24 -5.19 -19.24
C GLY A 353 -5.92 -5.26 -17.87
N ARG A 354 -5.71 -6.36 -17.13
CA ARG A 354 -6.30 -6.58 -15.78
C ARG A 354 -5.29 -6.47 -14.64
N ALA A 355 -4.07 -5.97 -14.89
CA ALA A 355 -3.00 -5.91 -13.90
C ALA A 355 -2.42 -4.50 -13.74
N LEU A 356 -2.05 -4.15 -12.51
CA LEU A 356 -1.26 -2.96 -12.18
C LEU A 356 0.21 -3.18 -12.59
N THR A 357 0.80 -2.21 -13.29
CA THR A 357 2.18 -2.24 -13.78
C THR A 357 2.91 -0.95 -13.40
N PRO A 358 4.07 -1.00 -12.74
CA PRO A 358 4.87 0.19 -12.46
C PRO A 358 5.53 0.71 -13.74
N VAL A 359 5.46 2.03 -13.95
CA VAL A 359 6.00 2.76 -15.09
C VAL A 359 6.91 3.85 -14.54
N ALA A 360 8.21 3.78 -14.87
CA ALA A 360 9.15 4.81 -14.44
C ALA A 360 8.83 6.12 -15.16
N LEU A 361 8.82 7.27 -14.48
CA LEU A 361 8.45 8.59 -14.99
C LEU A 361 9.65 9.53 -15.16
N GLU A 362 10.50 9.67 -14.15
CA GLU A 362 11.73 10.46 -14.23
C GLU A 362 12.75 10.01 -13.19
N LEU A 363 14.03 10.29 -13.43
CA LEU A 363 15.11 10.11 -12.45
C LEU A 363 15.44 11.49 -11.86
N ASN A 364 15.39 11.63 -10.54
CA ASN A 364 15.64 12.87 -9.81
C ASN A 364 16.81 12.70 -8.82
N CYS A 365 18.02 13.10 -9.23
CA CYS A 365 19.21 12.85 -8.42
C CYS A 365 19.24 13.62 -7.09
N ASN A 366 18.40 14.66 -6.92
CA ASN A 366 18.27 15.42 -5.66
C ASN A 366 17.58 14.63 -4.56
N LEU A 367 16.57 13.83 -4.93
CA LEU A 367 15.88 12.95 -3.99
C LEU A 367 16.78 11.80 -3.52
N CYS A 368 17.88 11.47 -4.22
CA CYS A 368 18.81 10.45 -3.75
C CYS A 368 19.55 10.87 -2.47
N LEU A 369 19.95 12.15 -2.35
CA LEU A 369 20.64 12.64 -1.15
C LEU A 369 19.68 12.93 0.01
N GLU A 370 18.48 13.49 -0.25
CA GLU A 370 17.42 13.62 0.76
C GLU A 370 16.87 12.26 1.23
N ALA A 371 16.74 11.30 0.31
CA ALA A 371 16.34 9.94 0.65
C ALA A 371 17.44 9.23 1.45
N CYS A 372 18.74 9.45 1.20
CA CYS A 372 19.81 8.92 2.05
C CYS A 372 19.67 9.40 3.51
N GLY A 373 19.32 10.67 3.75
CA GLY A 373 19.07 11.16 5.12
C GLY A 373 17.81 10.57 5.76
N THR A 374 16.75 10.33 4.97
CA THR A 374 15.51 9.69 5.45
C THR A 374 15.70 8.17 5.67
N LEU A 375 16.53 7.54 4.85
CA LEU A 375 16.95 6.14 4.93
C LEU A 375 17.95 5.91 6.07
N GLU A 376 18.82 6.86 6.39
CA GLU A 376 19.71 6.77 7.56
C GLU A 376 18.95 6.76 8.89
N GLY A 377 17.80 7.44 8.97
CA GLY A 377 16.87 7.32 10.11
C GLY A 377 16.20 5.95 10.22
N LEU A 378 15.98 5.27 9.08
CA LEU A 378 15.45 3.88 9.01
C LEU A 378 16.56 2.82 9.20
N TRP A 379 17.81 3.16 8.86
CA TRP A 379 18.99 2.28 8.88
C TRP A 379 19.84 2.40 10.16
N ALA A 380 19.34 3.04 11.22
CA ALA A 380 19.98 3.05 12.53
C ALA A 380 20.02 1.65 13.22
N ALA A 381 19.51 0.60 12.56
CA ALA A 381 19.66 -0.79 12.97
C ALA A 381 20.87 -1.47 12.29
N PRO A 382 21.61 -2.37 12.96
CA PRO A 382 22.83 -2.96 12.43
C PRO A 382 22.58 -3.72 11.12
N ARG A 383 23.41 -3.41 10.11
CA ARG A 383 23.34 -4.00 8.76
C ARG A 383 23.40 -5.53 8.80
N LEU A 384 22.35 -6.18 8.34
CA LEU A 384 22.28 -7.63 8.13
C LEU A 384 21.82 -7.94 6.70
N GLY A 385 22.76 -8.21 5.80
CA GLY A 385 22.55 -8.90 4.51
C GLY A 385 21.54 -8.28 3.51
N LEU A 386 21.42 -8.91 2.34
CA LEU A 386 20.51 -8.53 1.25
C LEU A 386 19.03 -8.46 1.69
N ALA A 387 18.62 -9.21 2.71
CA ALA A 387 17.24 -9.21 3.23
C ALA A 387 16.87 -7.90 3.97
N ALA A 388 17.83 -7.16 4.53
CA ALA A 388 17.56 -5.89 5.19
C ALA A 388 17.28 -4.74 4.21
N GLU A 389 17.78 -4.83 2.97
CA GLU A 389 17.51 -3.84 1.93
C GLU A 389 16.07 -3.97 1.39
N GLU A 390 15.55 -5.20 1.23
CA GLU A 390 14.14 -5.45 0.89
C GLU A 390 13.18 -4.97 1.99
N ALA A 391 13.55 -5.16 3.26
CA ALA A 391 12.73 -4.75 4.41
C ALA A 391 12.56 -3.21 4.52
N ALA A 392 13.54 -2.42 4.09
CA ALA A 392 13.48 -0.96 4.16
C ALA A 392 12.59 -0.33 3.08
N ALA A 393 12.50 -0.95 1.90
CA ALA A 393 11.67 -0.46 0.78
C ALA A 393 10.22 -0.98 0.82
N ALA A 394 9.97 -2.11 1.49
CA ALA A 394 8.67 -2.78 1.51
C ALA A 394 7.49 -1.88 1.95
N PRO A 395 7.56 -1.10 3.04
CA PRO A 395 6.43 -0.25 3.47
C PRO A 395 6.05 0.81 2.44
N LEU A 396 7.03 1.26 1.65
CA LEU A 396 6.83 2.29 0.66
C LEU A 396 6.14 1.70 -0.55
N VAL A 397 6.68 0.61 -1.11
CA VAL A 397 6.08 -0.14 -2.22
C VAL A 397 4.64 -0.54 -1.90
N GLU A 398 4.39 -1.03 -0.70
CA GLU A 398 3.05 -1.37 -0.23
C GLU A 398 2.12 -0.14 -0.17
N THR A 399 2.61 0.99 0.34
CA THR A 399 1.85 2.25 0.35
C THR A 399 1.44 2.65 -1.08
N MET A 400 2.32 2.45 -2.07
CA MET A 400 2.03 2.73 -3.48
C MET A 400 0.97 1.81 -4.04
N LEU A 401 1.13 0.49 -3.83
CA LEU A 401 0.21 -0.52 -4.31
C LEU A 401 -1.18 -0.29 -3.73
N ARG A 402 -1.26 0.03 -2.44
CA ARG A 402 -2.51 0.35 -1.75
C ARG A 402 -3.16 1.63 -2.27
N ARG A 403 -2.41 2.72 -2.46
CA ARG A 403 -2.94 3.98 -3.02
C ARG A 403 -3.45 3.79 -4.44
N SER A 404 -2.72 3.03 -5.26
CA SER A 404 -3.10 2.74 -6.64
C SER A 404 -4.33 1.86 -6.73
N ALA A 405 -4.39 0.81 -5.92
CA ALA A 405 -5.57 -0.03 -5.79
C ALA A 405 -6.79 0.80 -5.40
N ARG A 406 -6.66 1.71 -4.43
CA ARG A 406 -7.75 2.63 -4.03
C ARG A 406 -8.16 3.57 -5.16
N TYR A 407 -7.21 4.21 -5.84
CA TYR A 407 -7.50 5.08 -6.98
C TYR A 407 -8.27 4.34 -8.09
N LEU A 408 -7.90 3.08 -8.39
CA LEU A 408 -8.62 2.26 -9.37
C LEU A 408 -10.03 1.88 -8.94
N MET A 409 -10.24 1.76 -7.63
CA MET A 409 -11.54 1.40 -7.07
C MET A 409 -12.44 2.61 -6.84
N GLU A 410 -11.88 3.82 -6.80
CA GLU A 410 -12.61 5.05 -6.54
C GLU A 410 -13.75 5.25 -7.56
N GLY A 411 -14.95 5.48 -7.04
CA GLY A 411 -16.16 5.71 -7.84
C GLY A 411 -16.82 4.47 -8.42
N LYS A 412 -16.21 3.28 -8.30
CA LYS A 412 -16.81 2.02 -8.80
C LYS A 412 -18.08 1.65 -8.05
N GLN A 413 -19.05 1.11 -8.79
CA GLN A 413 -20.35 0.70 -8.27
C GLN A 413 -20.38 -0.81 -8.02
N LEU A 414 -20.45 -1.22 -6.76
CA LEU A 414 -20.48 -2.64 -6.38
C LEU A 414 -21.81 -2.98 -5.72
N LEU A 415 -22.35 -4.15 -6.05
CA LEU A 415 -23.50 -4.74 -5.37
C LEU A 415 -23.02 -5.69 -4.27
N VAL A 416 -23.46 -5.47 -3.03
CA VAL A 416 -23.20 -6.32 -1.86
C VAL A 416 -24.48 -7.07 -1.50
N ILE A 417 -24.40 -8.39 -1.31
CA ILE A 417 -25.53 -9.22 -0.88
C ILE A 417 -25.30 -9.68 0.55
N GLY A 418 -26.24 -9.36 1.44
CA GLY A 418 -26.14 -9.64 2.87
C GLY A 418 -25.21 -8.64 3.56
N ALA A 419 -25.76 -7.91 4.52
CA ALA A 419 -25.05 -6.86 5.23
C ALA A 419 -24.19 -7.40 6.39
N GLY A 420 -24.55 -8.58 6.89
CA GLY A 420 -23.94 -9.20 8.06
C GLY A 420 -24.19 -8.41 9.35
N GLY A 421 -23.88 -9.02 10.49
CA GLY A 421 -24.04 -8.37 11.80
C GLY A 421 -23.03 -7.25 12.07
N VAL A 422 -23.03 -6.78 13.31
CA VAL A 422 -22.17 -5.66 13.76
C VAL A 422 -20.69 -5.96 13.66
N SER A 423 -20.29 -7.22 13.76
CA SER A 423 -18.92 -7.67 13.47
C SER A 423 -18.44 -7.34 12.05
N LYS A 424 -19.34 -7.00 11.13
CA LYS A 424 -19.04 -6.61 9.74
C LYS A 424 -19.09 -5.10 9.50
N LYS A 425 -19.28 -4.29 10.56
CA LYS A 425 -19.32 -2.82 10.45
C LYS A 425 -18.10 -2.24 9.72
N PHE A 426 -16.92 -2.81 9.97
CA PHE A 426 -15.66 -2.40 9.33
C PHE A 426 -15.72 -2.45 7.80
N VAL A 427 -16.54 -3.34 7.21
CA VAL A 427 -16.65 -3.46 5.75
C VAL A 427 -17.21 -2.18 5.13
N TRP A 428 -18.23 -1.60 5.76
CA TRP A 428 -18.87 -0.37 5.30
C TRP A 428 -17.97 0.85 5.46
N GLU A 429 -17.25 0.92 6.58
CA GLU A 429 -16.27 1.98 6.84
C GLU A 429 -15.10 1.90 5.85
N ALA A 430 -14.55 0.70 5.64
CA ALA A 430 -13.47 0.47 4.70
C ALA A 430 -13.88 0.71 3.25
N ALA A 431 -15.08 0.29 2.83
CA ALA A 431 -15.58 0.53 1.49
C ALA A 431 -15.72 2.03 1.17
N ARG A 432 -16.17 2.83 2.13
CA ARG A 432 -16.16 4.29 2.02
C ARG A 432 -14.74 4.83 1.88
N ASP A 433 -13.79 4.32 2.66
CA ASP A 433 -12.38 4.73 2.60
C ASP A 433 -11.68 4.31 1.29
N TYR A 434 -12.23 3.33 0.56
CA TYR A 434 -11.80 2.96 -0.79
C TYR A 434 -12.44 3.83 -1.89
N GLY A 435 -13.40 4.70 -1.54
CA GLY A 435 -14.16 5.49 -2.51
C GLY A 435 -15.22 4.70 -3.28
N LEU A 436 -15.64 3.53 -2.79
CA LEU A 436 -16.65 2.69 -3.46
C LEU A 436 -18.05 3.29 -3.34
N LYS A 437 -18.87 3.06 -4.37
CA LYS A 437 -20.31 3.25 -4.33
C LYS A 437 -20.97 1.89 -4.17
N LEU A 438 -21.52 1.61 -3.00
CA LEU A 438 -22.18 0.35 -2.68
C LEU A 438 -23.70 0.42 -2.91
N HIS A 439 -24.22 -0.62 -3.52
CA HIS A 439 -25.64 -0.97 -3.51
C HIS A 439 -25.79 -2.22 -2.65
N LEU A 440 -26.77 -2.26 -1.75
CA LEU A 440 -26.95 -3.37 -0.81
C LEU A 440 -28.27 -4.09 -1.05
N VAL A 441 -28.21 -5.42 -1.04
CA VAL A 441 -29.37 -6.32 -0.96
C VAL A 441 -29.42 -6.92 0.45
N GLU A 442 -30.50 -6.68 1.17
CA GLU A 442 -30.63 -7.09 2.57
C GLU A 442 -32.09 -7.38 2.95
N SER A 443 -32.29 -8.36 3.83
CA SER A 443 -33.57 -8.80 4.39
C SER A 443 -34.12 -7.80 5.40
N ASP A 444 -33.28 -7.24 6.28
CA ASP A 444 -33.75 -6.27 7.28
C ASP A 444 -33.75 -4.82 6.72
N PRO A 445 -34.92 -4.20 6.49
CA PRO A 445 -34.99 -2.81 6.03
C PRO A 445 -34.50 -1.80 7.07
N ASN A 446 -34.37 -2.19 8.34
CA ASN A 446 -33.86 -1.34 9.42
C ASN A 446 -32.36 -1.55 9.70
N HIS A 447 -31.68 -2.36 8.89
CA HIS A 447 -30.28 -2.66 9.08
C HIS A 447 -29.43 -1.36 9.05
N PHE A 448 -28.43 -1.25 9.93
CA PHE A 448 -27.63 -0.02 10.06
C PHE A 448 -26.92 0.38 8.75
N ALA A 449 -26.57 -0.63 7.94
CA ALA A 449 -25.91 -0.42 6.65
C ALA A 449 -26.79 0.26 5.60
N SER A 450 -28.12 0.26 5.76
CA SER A 450 -29.05 0.92 4.84
C SER A 450 -28.76 2.42 4.67
N GLN A 451 -28.17 3.05 5.69
CA GLN A 451 -27.80 4.47 5.70
C GLN A 451 -26.39 4.74 5.13
N LEU A 452 -25.62 3.69 4.86
CA LEU A 452 -24.21 3.77 4.42
C LEU A 452 -24.04 3.51 2.92
N VAL A 453 -25.13 3.24 2.20
CA VAL A 453 -25.13 2.79 0.80
C VAL A 453 -25.87 3.75 -0.13
N GLN A 454 -25.54 3.73 -1.42
CA GLN A 454 -26.18 4.56 -2.44
C GLN A 454 -27.58 4.05 -2.78
N THR A 455 -27.80 2.74 -2.69
CA THR A 455 -29.10 2.14 -2.95
C THR A 455 -29.30 0.94 -2.05
N PHE A 456 -30.48 0.88 -1.44
CA PHE A 456 -30.93 -0.27 -0.66
C PHE A 456 -32.00 -1.04 -1.45
N ILE A 457 -31.83 -2.35 -1.54
CA ILE A 457 -32.78 -3.29 -2.15
C ILE A 457 -33.23 -4.23 -1.04
N HIS A 458 -34.44 -4.00 -0.53
CA HIS A 458 -35.08 -4.92 0.41
C HIS A 458 -35.45 -6.20 -0.31
N PHE A 459 -34.80 -7.31 0.06
CA PHE A 459 -35.03 -8.62 -0.53
C PHE A 459 -34.63 -9.68 0.49
N ASP A 460 -35.44 -10.74 0.64
CA ASP A 460 -35.12 -11.83 1.55
C ASP A 460 -33.94 -12.65 1.02
N VAL A 461 -32.77 -12.49 1.65
CA VAL A 461 -31.54 -13.21 1.33
C VAL A 461 -31.29 -14.41 2.26
N THR A 462 -32.28 -14.81 3.06
CA THR A 462 -32.17 -15.92 4.03
C THR A 462 -32.80 -17.23 3.55
N GLU A 463 -33.70 -17.19 2.56
CA GLU A 463 -34.31 -18.40 1.98
C GLU A 463 -33.49 -18.92 0.80
N HIS A 464 -32.56 -19.83 1.09
CA HIS A 464 -31.58 -20.29 0.12
C HIS A 464 -32.06 -21.41 -0.82
N ARG A 465 -33.17 -22.08 -0.52
CA ARG A 465 -33.73 -23.11 -1.42
C ARG A 465 -34.27 -22.50 -2.71
N ARG A 466 -34.43 -21.17 -2.75
CA ARG A 466 -34.93 -20.40 -3.90
C ARG A 466 -33.86 -19.52 -4.53
N ASP A 467 -32.58 -19.70 -4.20
CA ASP A 467 -31.48 -18.85 -4.67
C ASP A 467 -31.44 -18.69 -6.21
N GLU A 468 -31.76 -19.73 -7.00
CA GLU A 468 -31.83 -19.60 -8.47
C GLU A 468 -32.96 -18.67 -8.93
N GLU A 469 -34.14 -18.74 -8.30
CA GLU A 469 -35.26 -17.85 -8.58
C GLU A 469 -34.97 -16.43 -8.09
N ASN A 470 -34.43 -16.34 -6.87
CA ASN A 470 -34.05 -15.08 -6.23
C ASN A 470 -33.01 -14.33 -7.05
N ALA A 471 -32.01 -15.01 -7.59
CA ALA A 471 -31.01 -14.43 -8.48
C ALA A 471 -31.64 -13.80 -9.74
N ARG A 472 -32.61 -14.48 -10.37
CA ARG A 472 -33.32 -13.95 -11.55
C ARG A 472 -34.13 -12.70 -11.21
N LEU A 473 -34.87 -12.74 -10.09
CA LEU A 473 -35.66 -11.61 -9.60
C LEU A 473 -34.78 -10.41 -9.24
N LEU A 474 -33.67 -10.65 -8.54
CA LEU A 474 -32.69 -9.61 -8.21
C LEU A 474 -32.04 -9.03 -9.46
N ALA A 475 -31.71 -9.86 -10.46
CA ALA A 475 -31.17 -9.38 -11.73
C ALA A 475 -32.17 -8.48 -12.47
N GLU A 476 -33.47 -8.82 -12.46
CA GLU A 476 -34.52 -7.96 -13.00
C GLU A 476 -34.61 -6.63 -12.22
N LEU A 477 -34.61 -6.67 -10.88
CA LEU A 477 -34.64 -5.47 -10.03
C LEU A 477 -33.44 -4.54 -10.29
N VAL A 478 -32.24 -5.10 -10.42
CA VAL A 478 -31.02 -4.36 -10.77
C VAL A 478 -31.16 -3.67 -12.13
N ARG A 479 -31.67 -4.39 -13.14
CA ARG A 479 -31.90 -3.85 -14.50
C ARG A 479 -32.97 -2.76 -14.51
N VAL A 480 -34.11 -2.96 -13.83
CA VAL A 480 -35.22 -2.00 -13.75
C VAL A 480 -34.78 -0.71 -13.05
N ARG A 481 -33.93 -0.81 -12.03
CA ARG A 481 -33.35 0.36 -11.35
C ARG A 481 -32.24 1.04 -12.15
N GLY A 482 -31.83 0.49 -13.29
CA GLY A 482 -30.79 1.06 -14.15
C GLY A 482 -29.41 1.10 -13.49
N LEU A 483 -29.13 0.21 -12.54
CA LEU A 483 -27.85 0.17 -11.85
C LEU A 483 -26.75 -0.33 -12.79
N GLN A 484 -25.69 0.45 -12.95
CA GLN A 484 -24.51 0.06 -13.71
C GLN A 484 -23.45 -0.42 -12.71
N LEU A 485 -23.28 -1.73 -12.61
CA LEU A 485 -22.40 -2.37 -11.64
C LEU A 485 -21.05 -2.72 -12.29
N ASP A 486 -19.96 -2.34 -11.62
CA ASP A 486 -18.60 -2.78 -11.93
C ASP A 486 -18.31 -4.19 -11.39
N GLY A 487 -19.01 -4.60 -10.32
CA GLY A 487 -18.81 -5.90 -9.67
C GLY A 487 -19.90 -6.22 -8.63
N CYS A 488 -19.90 -7.47 -8.17
CA CYS A 488 -20.79 -7.93 -7.11
C CYS A 488 -20.08 -8.96 -6.23
N PHE A 489 -20.22 -8.83 -4.92
CA PHE A 489 -19.59 -9.74 -3.95
C PHE A 489 -20.36 -9.83 -2.65
N SER A 490 -20.03 -10.82 -1.84
CA SER A 490 -20.46 -10.93 -0.46
C SER A 490 -19.28 -11.37 0.40
N TYR A 491 -19.27 -10.93 1.66
CA TYR A 491 -18.41 -11.43 2.73
C TYR A 491 -19.20 -12.28 3.74
N TRP A 492 -20.50 -12.41 3.53
CA TRP A 492 -21.41 -13.21 4.33
C TRP A 492 -21.58 -14.59 3.72
N ASP A 493 -21.22 -15.63 4.47
CA ASP A 493 -21.08 -16.99 3.96
C ASP A 493 -22.34 -17.51 3.27
N ASP A 494 -23.49 -17.24 3.89
CA ASP A 494 -24.80 -17.70 3.44
C ASP A 494 -25.20 -17.10 2.09
N CYS A 495 -24.77 -15.88 1.80
CA CYS A 495 -25.12 -15.19 0.56
C CYS A 495 -24.18 -15.49 -0.62
N LEU A 496 -23.13 -16.30 -0.45
CA LEU A 496 -22.11 -16.52 -1.49
C LEU A 496 -22.67 -17.24 -2.73
N VAL A 497 -23.58 -18.20 -2.55
CA VAL A 497 -24.19 -18.93 -3.66
C VAL A 497 -25.13 -18.02 -4.45
N LEU A 498 -26.04 -17.31 -3.76
CA LEU A 498 -26.91 -16.29 -4.36
C LEU A 498 -26.11 -15.23 -5.12
N THR A 499 -24.99 -14.78 -4.56
CA THR A 499 -24.07 -13.83 -5.20
C THR A 499 -23.52 -14.37 -6.50
N ALA A 500 -23.02 -15.61 -6.51
CA ALA A 500 -22.48 -16.20 -7.74
C ALA A 500 -23.57 -16.38 -8.81
N LEU A 501 -24.77 -16.81 -8.43
CA LEU A 501 -25.92 -16.94 -9.34
C LEU A 501 -26.31 -15.59 -9.92
N LEU A 502 -26.38 -14.54 -9.10
CA LEU A 502 -26.70 -13.19 -9.56
C LEU A 502 -25.61 -12.64 -10.48
N CYS A 503 -24.33 -12.86 -10.17
CA CYS A 503 -23.23 -12.51 -11.06
C CYS A 503 -23.35 -13.21 -12.42
N GLN A 504 -23.74 -14.49 -12.45
CA GLN A 504 -23.98 -15.21 -13.69
C GLN A 504 -25.12 -14.58 -14.52
N GLU A 505 -26.24 -14.23 -13.87
CA GLU A 505 -27.38 -13.59 -14.53
C GLU A 505 -27.03 -12.18 -15.07
N LEU A 506 -26.16 -11.45 -14.37
CA LEU A 506 -25.74 -10.09 -14.75
C LEU A 506 -24.50 -10.05 -15.66
N GLY A 507 -23.82 -11.18 -15.88
CA GLY A 507 -22.57 -11.24 -16.64
C GLY A 507 -21.37 -10.62 -15.91
N LEU A 508 -21.40 -10.57 -14.57
CA LEU A 508 -20.35 -10.02 -13.74
C LEU A 508 -19.28 -11.07 -13.37
N PRO A 509 -18.02 -10.66 -13.11
CA PRO A 509 -16.97 -11.58 -12.68
C PRO A 509 -17.27 -12.23 -11.32
N CYS A 510 -17.26 -13.56 -11.26
CA CYS A 510 -17.35 -14.32 -10.01
C CYS A 510 -16.81 -15.75 -10.23
N SER A 511 -16.58 -16.49 -9.14
CA SER A 511 -16.41 -17.95 -9.25
C SER A 511 -17.73 -18.60 -9.69
N PRO A 512 -17.69 -19.73 -10.44
CA PRO A 512 -18.91 -20.35 -10.96
C PRO A 512 -19.87 -20.76 -9.83
N PRO A 513 -21.20 -20.61 -9.99
CA PRO A 513 -22.16 -21.01 -8.96
C PRO A 513 -22.00 -22.47 -8.52
N ALA A 514 -21.75 -23.38 -9.45
CA ALA A 514 -21.50 -24.79 -9.13
C ALA A 514 -20.30 -25.00 -8.19
N ALA A 515 -19.27 -24.16 -8.29
CA ALA A 515 -18.10 -24.20 -7.39
C ALA A 515 -18.44 -23.65 -6.00
N MET A 516 -19.24 -22.57 -5.92
CA MET A 516 -19.71 -22.03 -4.65
C MET A 516 -20.65 -23.01 -3.92
N CYS A 517 -21.62 -23.60 -4.62
CA CYS A 517 -22.51 -24.61 -4.05
C CYS A 517 -21.73 -25.84 -3.56
N LEU A 518 -20.70 -26.24 -4.30
CA LEU A 518 -19.84 -27.34 -3.91
C LEU A 518 -19.10 -27.03 -2.61
N ALA A 519 -18.47 -25.86 -2.52
CA ALA A 519 -17.70 -25.42 -1.35
C ALA A 519 -18.57 -25.26 -0.08
N LYS A 520 -19.79 -24.70 -0.23
CA LYS A 520 -20.73 -24.46 0.88
C LYS A 520 -21.27 -25.75 1.51
N GLN A 521 -21.35 -26.85 0.76
CA GLN A 521 -21.79 -28.15 1.28
C GLN A 521 -20.59 -29.03 1.66
N LYS A 522 -20.35 -29.18 2.98
CA LYS A 522 -19.13 -29.80 3.52
C LYS A 522 -18.92 -31.24 3.05
N SER A 523 -19.92 -32.10 3.13
CA SER A 523 -19.77 -33.50 2.68
C SER A 523 -19.50 -33.59 1.18
N ARG A 524 -20.17 -32.76 0.38
CA ARG A 524 -20.02 -32.73 -1.07
C ARG A 524 -18.62 -32.27 -1.47
N THR A 525 -18.04 -31.29 -0.77
CA THR A 525 -16.64 -30.88 -0.95
C THR A 525 -15.70 -32.07 -0.75
N GLN A 526 -15.81 -32.76 0.39
CA GLN A 526 -14.94 -33.89 0.72
C GLN A 526 -15.07 -35.03 -0.31
N LEU A 527 -16.30 -35.44 -0.62
CA LEU A 527 -16.57 -36.50 -1.59
C LEU A 527 -16.05 -36.14 -3.00
N HIS A 528 -16.29 -34.90 -3.45
CA HIS A 528 -15.81 -34.45 -4.76
C HIS A 528 -14.29 -34.45 -4.85
N LEU A 529 -13.60 -33.93 -3.83
CA LEU A 529 -12.14 -33.87 -3.81
C LEU A 529 -11.53 -35.27 -3.66
N SER A 530 -12.18 -36.19 -2.94
CA SER A 530 -11.72 -37.58 -2.78
C SER A 530 -11.56 -38.30 -4.13
N CYS A 531 -12.39 -37.96 -5.12
CA CYS A 531 -12.33 -38.52 -6.47
C CYS A 531 -11.30 -37.80 -7.40
N ARG A 532 -10.65 -36.73 -6.95
CA ARG A 532 -9.69 -35.95 -7.76
C ARG A 532 -8.27 -36.46 -7.59
N HIS A 533 -7.96 -37.54 -8.30
CA HIS A 533 -6.63 -38.11 -8.41
C HIS A 533 -5.86 -37.55 -9.61
N GLY A 534 -4.52 -37.68 -9.59
CA GLY A 534 -3.68 -37.32 -10.72
C GLY A 534 -3.14 -35.89 -10.69
N PRO A 535 -2.42 -35.46 -11.74
CA PRO A 535 -1.88 -34.12 -11.82
C PRO A 535 -2.99 -33.05 -11.95
N PRO A 536 -2.74 -31.82 -11.49
CA PRO A 536 -1.47 -31.35 -10.93
C PRO A 536 -1.25 -31.84 -9.49
N TRP A 537 -0.01 -32.25 -9.17
CA TRP A 537 0.34 -32.79 -7.84
C TRP A 537 0.70 -31.68 -6.84
N PRO A 538 0.53 -31.92 -5.51
CA PRO A 538 -0.24 -33.01 -4.91
C PRO A 538 -1.71 -32.95 -5.32
N ALA A 539 -2.34 -34.12 -5.47
CA ALA A 539 -3.72 -34.25 -5.90
C ALA A 539 -4.67 -33.89 -4.75
N PRO A 540 -5.81 -33.21 -5.00
CA PRO A 540 -6.74 -32.83 -3.93
C PRO A 540 -7.28 -34.02 -3.12
N SER A 541 -7.35 -35.22 -3.72
CA SER A 541 -7.76 -36.44 -3.01
C SER A 541 -6.89 -36.79 -1.80
N LEU A 542 -5.64 -36.29 -1.73
CA LEU A 542 -4.74 -36.53 -0.61
C LEU A 542 -5.14 -35.76 0.66
N HIS A 543 -5.96 -34.72 0.51
CA HIS A 543 -6.36 -33.83 1.59
C HIS A 543 -7.79 -34.09 2.05
N ALA A 544 -8.62 -34.75 1.24
CA ALA A 544 -9.99 -35.09 1.58
C ALA A 544 -10.06 -36.10 2.73
N VAL A 545 -11.12 -35.99 3.53
CA VAL A 545 -11.37 -36.78 4.74
C VAL A 545 -12.63 -37.62 4.55
N ALA A 546 -12.69 -38.81 5.16
CA ALA A 546 -13.87 -39.65 5.07
C ALA A 546 -15.08 -38.96 5.74
N CYS A 547 -16.21 -38.93 5.05
CA CYS A 547 -17.45 -38.38 5.59
C CYS A 547 -18.68 -39.07 5.00
N CYS A 548 -19.81 -38.96 5.71
CA CYS A 548 -21.13 -39.40 5.27
C CYS A 548 -22.17 -38.32 5.57
N PRO A 549 -22.97 -37.87 4.58
CA PRO A 549 -24.10 -36.98 4.82
C PRO A 549 -25.21 -37.72 5.58
N LEU A 550 -25.96 -36.96 6.38
CA LEU A 550 -27.03 -37.42 7.27
C LEU A 550 -28.28 -36.55 7.08
N GLU A 551 -29.34 -37.14 6.53
CA GLU A 551 -30.65 -36.50 6.37
C GLU A 551 -31.73 -37.16 7.26
N SER A 552 -31.45 -38.36 7.79
CA SER A 552 -32.36 -39.15 8.60
C SER A 552 -31.63 -40.03 9.61
N GLU A 553 -32.36 -40.50 10.63
CA GLU A 553 -31.86 -41.48 11.61
C GLU A 553 -31.32 -42.76 10.97
N ALA A 554 -31.90 -43.19 9.84
CA ALA A 554 -31.42 -44.35 9.10
C ALA A 554 -30.06 -44.11 8.41
N ASP A 555 -29.67 -42.86 8.21
CA ASP A 555 -28.36 -42.50 7.66
C ASP A 555 -27.27 -42.60 8.73
N VAL A 556 -27.61 -42.31 9.99
CA VAL A 556 -26.69 -42.44 11.14
C VAL A 556 -26.17 -43.88 11.24
N GLU A 557 -27.08 -44.86 11.22
CA GLU A 557 -26.73 -46.30 11.25
C GLU A 557 -25.83 -46.71 10.08
N ARG A 558 -26.04 -46.14 8.89
CA ARG A 558 -25.18 -46.43 7.73
C ARG A 558 -23.83 -45.72 7.81
N ALA A 559 -23.79 -44.52 8.37
CA ALA A 559 -22.60 -43.69 8.44
C ALA A 559 -21.57 -44.23 9.43
N VAL A 560 -22.01 -44.74 10.59
CA VAL A 560 -21.11 -45.33 11.61
C VAL A 560 -20.38 -46.60 11.14
N HIS A 561 -20.86 -47.23 10.06
CA HIS A 561 -20.17 -48.34 9.40
C HIS A 561 -19.15 -47.90 8.34
N GLN A 562 -19.20 -46.64 7.91
CA GLN A 562 -18.37 -46.08 6.83
C GLN A 562 -17.30 -45.11 7.35
N VAL A 563 -17.59 -44.40 8.44
CA VAL A 563 -16.69 -43.44 9.08
C VAL A 563 -16.24 -44.02 10.43
N PRO A 564 -14.93 -44.10 10.71
CA PRO A 564 -14.44 -44.59 11.99
C PRO A 564 -14.82 -43.65 13.14
N LEU A 565 -15.07 -44.23 14.32
CA LEU A 565 -15.30 -43.48 15.56
C LEU A 565 -14.03 -43.48 16.44
N PRO A 566 -13.75 -42.40 17.20
CA PRO A 566 -14.57 -41.19 17.33
C PRO A 566 -14.66 -40.38 16.03
N GLY A 567 -15.81 -39.74 15.81
CA GLY A 567 -16.11 -38.93 14.64
C GLY A 567 -16.62 -37.54 15.01
N VAL A 568 -16.74 -36.66 14.03
CA VAL A 568 -17.25 -35.30 14.19
C VAL A 568 -18.57 -35.18 13.46
N MET A 569 -19.65 -34.90 14.20
CA MET A 569 -20.93 -34.54 13.62
C MET A 569 -21.05 -33.02 13.53
N LYS A 570 -21.43 -32.51 12.35
CA LYS A 570 -21.62 -31.08 12.11
C LYS A 570 -22.74 -30.81 11.09
N LEU A 571 -23.27 -29.59 11.08
CA LEU A 571 -24.21 -29.12 10.07
C LEU A 571 -23.53 -28.99 8.70
N GLU A 572 -24.21 -29.42 7.64
CA GLU A 572 -23.73 -29.36 6.26
C GLU A 572 -23.37 -27.93 5.84
N PHE A 573 -24.26 -26.99 6.14
CA PHE A 573 -24.15 -25.58 5.76
C PHE A 573 -23.74 -24.66 6.92
N GLY A 574 -23.52 -25.25 8.11
CA GLY A 574 -23.22 -24.60 9.39
C GLY A 574 -22.04 -23.62 9.36
N ALA A 575 -22.04 -22.63 10.25
CA ALA A 575 -20.89 -21.76 10.55
C ALA A 575 -20.69 -21.62 12.07
N GLY A 576 -19.57 -21.00 12.49
CA GLY A 576 -19.33 -20.64 13.90
C GLY A 576 -19.11 -21.83 14.85
N ALA A 577 -18.81 -23.02 14.31
CA ALA A 577 -18.80 -24.29 15.04
C ALA A 577 -20.14 -24.64 15.75
N VAL A 578 -21.24 -23.99 15.37
CA VAL A 578 -22.57 -24.29 15.91
C VAL A 578 -23.02 -25.69 15.48
N GLY A 579 -23.48 -26.48 16.44
CA GLY A 579 -23.92 -27.86 16.22
C GLY A 579 -22.79 -28.86 15.95
N VAL A 580 -21.52 -28.46 16.05
CA VAL A 580 -20.36 -29.35 15.89
C VAL A 580 -20.10 -30.12 17.18
N ARG A 581 -19.98 -31.44 17.10
CA ARG A 581 -19.74 -32.29 18.26
C ARG A 581 -18.87 -33.51 17.95
N LEU A 582 -17.96 -33.83 18.86
CA LEU A 582 -17.22 -35.09 18.90
C LEU A 582 -18.15 -36.19 19.42
N VAL A 583 -18.30 -37.25 18.64
CA VAL A 583 -19.11 -38.42 18.98
C VAL A 583 -18.22 -39.65 19.05
N GLU A 584 -18.21 -40.34 20.20
CA GLU A 584 -17.33 -41.49 20.47
C GLU A 584 -17.98 -42.82 20.11
N ASP A 585 -19.32 -42.88 20.09
CA ASP A 585 -20.09 -44.09 19.85
C ASP A 585 -21.39 -43.81 19.09
N VAL A 586 -22.04 -44.88 18.62
CA VAL A 586 -23.27 -44.82 17.82
C VAL A 586 -24.44 -44.20 18.61
N SER A 587 -24.50 -44.41 19.93
CA SER A 587 -25.55 -43.84 20.77
C SER A 587 -25.44 -42.33 20.83
N GLN A 588 -24.22 -41.80 20.97
CA GLN A 588 -23.95 -40.37 20.93
C GLN A 588 -24.29 -39.76 19.56
N CYS A 589 -24.10 -40.51 18.48
CA CYS A 589 -24.49 -40.07 17.14
C CYS A 589 -26.01 -39.84 17.02
N HIS A 590 -26.81 -40.82 17.44
CA HIS A 590 -28.27 -40.71 17.44
C HIS A 590 -28.76 -39.59 18.36
N GLU A 591 -28.22 -39.50 19.57
CA GLU A 591 -28.61 -38.45 20.52
C GLU A 591 -28.34 -37.06 19.96
N HIS A 592 -27.17 -36.84 19.35
CA HIS A 592 -26.81 -35.55 18.79
C HIS A 592 -27.64 -35.21 17.54
N PHE A 593 -27.87 -36.18 16.64
CA PHE A 593 -28.70 -35.99 15.46
C PHE A 593 -30.15 -35.60 15.83
N SER A 594 -30.78 -36.38 16.71
CA SER A 594 -32.14 -36.09 17.22
C SER A 594 -32.23 -34.71 17.87
N ARG A 595 -31.20 -34.29 18.61
CA ARG A 595 -31.16 -32.99 19.27
C ARG A 595 -31.09 -31.83 18.27
N ILE A 596 -30.15 -31.87 17.34
CA ILE A 596 -30.00 -30.81 16.33
C ILE A 596 -31.25 -30.71 15.44
N ALA A 597 -31.84 -31.85 15.07
CA ALA A 597 -33.09 -31.89 14.31
C ALA A 597 -34.27 -31.24 15.05
N HIS A 598 -34.24 -31.23 16.39
CA HIS A 598 -35.25 -30.57 17.22
C HIS A 598 -34.94 -29.09 17.44
N ASP A 599 -33.70 -28.75 17.78
CA ASP A 599 -33.31 -27.41 18.27
C ASP A 599 -33.04 -26.40 17.14
N LEU A 600 -32.54 -26.86 15.99
CA LEU A 600 -32.11 -26.00 14.88
C LEU A 600 -32.89 -26.39 13.61
N GLN A 601 -34.10 -25.87 13.46
CA GLN A 601 -35.01 -26.23 12.36
C GLN A 601 -34.93 -25.25 11.19
N GLY A 602 -34.63 -23.98 11.45
CA GLY A 602 -34.51 -22.95 10.43
C GLY A 602 -33.81 -21.68 10.90
N GLU A 603 -33.68 -20.71 10.00
CA GLU A 603 -32.92 -19.48 10.19
C GLU A 603 -33.29 -18.68 11.44
N ALA A 604 -34.56 -18.74 11.86
CA ALA A 604 -35.03 -18.02 13.05
C ALA A 604 -34.49 -18.57 14.38
N ASP A 605 -34.03 -19.83 14.41
CA ASP A 605 -33.52 -20.47 15.62
C ASP A 605 -32.11 -19.99 15.97
N HIS A 606 -31.27 -19.82 14.94
CA HIS A 606 -29.93 -19.24 15.06
C HIS A 606 -29.56 -18.55 13.72
N PRO A 607 -29.75 -17.23 13.59
CA PRO A 607 -29.51 -16.53 12.33
C PRO A 607 -28.03 -16.52 11.93
N GLY A 608 -27.75 -16.68 10.64
CA GLY A 608 -26.43 -16.45 10.06
C GLY A 608 -25.46 -17.63 10.06
N ILE A 609 -25.93 -18.81 10.45
CA ILE A 609 -25.13 -20.05 10.45
C ILE A 609 -25.53 -21.00 9.32
N GLY A 610 -26.30 -20.56 8.33
CA GLY A 610 -26.67 -21.36 7.17
C GLY A 610 -27.90 -22.26 7.33
N LEU A 611 -28.76 -22.02 8.33
CA LEU A 611 -30.01 -22.79 8.50
C LEU A 611 -31.06 -22.47 7.43
N GLY A 612 -30.95 -21.36 6.72
CA GLY A 612 -31.71 -21.07 5.49
C GLY A 612 -31.51 -22.10 4.36
N TRP A 613 -30.43 -22.89 4.40
CA TRP A 613 -30.23 -24.04 3.51
C TRP A 613 -30.89 -25.33 4.03
N GLY A 614 -31.17 -25.38 5.32
CA GLY A 614 -31.66 -26.53 6.06
C GLY A 614 -30.67 -27.02 7.12
N ASN A 615 -31.13 -27.97 7.95
CA ASN A 615 -30.41 -28.50 9.09
C ASN A 615 -29.79 -29.89 8.84
N ALA A 616 -29.56 -30.24 7.57
CA ALA A 616 -28.86 -31.47 7.21
C ALA A 616 -27.49 -31.52 7.89
N MET A 617 -27.06 -32.72 8.27
CA MET A 617 -25.81 -32.95 8.99
C MET A 617 -24.87 -33.84 8.19
N LEU A 618 -23.62 -33.95 8.66
CA LEU A 618 -22.70 -35.00 8.25
C LEU A 618 -21.99 -35.61 9.45
N LEU A 619 -21.57 -36.87 9.31
CA LEU A 619 -20.56 -37.50 10.14
C LEU A 619 -19.23 -37.49 9.36
N MET A 620 -18.19 -36.93 9.95
CA MET A 620 -16.85 -36.84 9.39
C MET A 620 -15.86 -37.57 10.31
N GLU A 621 -14.80 -38.15 9.73
CA GLU A 621 -13.69 -38.70 10.51
C GLU A 621 -13.07 -37.63 11.43
N PHE A 622 -12.76 -38.00 12.67
CA PHE A 622 -12.03 -37.13 13.58
C PHE A 622 -10.54 -37.08 13.18
N VAL A 623 -10.10 -35.92 12.73
CA VAL A 623 -8.72 -35.72 12.29
C VAL A 623 -7.87 -35.17 13.43
N GLU A 624 -6.97 -36.01 13.95
CA GLU A 624 -5.98 -35.60 14.95
C GLU A 624 -4.87 -34.75 14.33
N GLY A 625 -4.62 -33.58 14.92
CA GLY A 625 -3.58 -32.65 14.45
C GLY A 625 -3.76 -31.23 15.00
N THR A 626 -2.83 -30.35 14.66
CA THR A 626 -2.98 -28.90 14.91
C THR A 626 -3.82 -28.27 13.82
N GLU A 627 -4.63 -27.29 14.18
CA GLU A 627 -5.58 -26.63 13.28
C GLU A 627 -5.04 -25.30 12.81
N HIS A 628 -5.30 -24.99 11.55
CA HIS A 628 -4.78 -23.80 10.88
C HIS A 628 -5.76 -23.30 9.84
N ASP A 629 -5.79 -21.99 9.69
CA ASP A 629 -6.51 -21.32 8.62
C ASP A 629 -5.54 -20.82 7.57
N VAL A 630 -5.93 -20.98 6.30
CA VAL A 630 -5.16 -20.49 5.17
C VAL A 630 -6.03 -19.53 4.34
N ASP A 631 -5.75 -18.24 4.46
CA ASP A 631 -6.37 -17.18 3.66
C ASP A 631 -5.62 -16.99 2.35
N LEU A 632 -6.27 -17.32 1.23
CA LEU A 632 -5.73 -17.27 -0.11
C LEU A 632 -6.33 -16.12 -0.91
N VAL A 633 -5.51 -15.44 -1.71
CA VAL A 633 -5.98 -14.56 -2.79
C VAL A 633 -5.69 -15.22 -4.13
N VAL A 634 -6.74 -15.56 -4.88
CA VAL A 634 -6.62 -16.28 -6.17
C VAL A 634 -7.24 -15.45 -7.28
N PHE A 635 -6.54 -15.34 -8.41
CA PHE A 635 -7.03 -14.66 -9.60
C PHE A 635 -6.62 -15.41 -10.86
N GLY A 636 -7.58 -15.70 -11.74
CA GLY A 636 -7.36 -16.47 -12.97
C GLY A 636 -6.76 -17.85 -12.71
N GLY A 637 -7.12 -18.50 -11.58
CA GLY A 637 -6.57 -19.79 -11.17
C GLY A 637 -5.11 -19.74 -10.70
N ARG A 638 -4.56 -18.54 -10.45
CA ARG A 638 -3.21 -18.34 -9.92
C ARG A 638 -3.27 -17.84 -8.48
N LEU A 639 -2.44 -18.42 -7.62
CA LEU A 639 -2.22 -17.93 -6.27
C LEU A 639 -1.46 -16.60 -6.33
N LEU A 640 -2.00 -15.56 -5.70
CA LEU A 640 -1.38 -14.24 -5.59
C LEU A 640 -0.72 -14.03 -4.22
N ALA A 641 -1.39 -14.46 -3.15
CA ALA A 641 -0.90 -14.39 -1.78
C ALA A 641 -1.58 -15.48 -0.93
N ALA A 642 -0.91 -15.89 0.14
CA ALA A 642 -1.44 -16.81 1.14
C ALA A 642 -0.98 -16.37 2.53
N PHE A 643 -1.83 -16.53 3.54
CA PHE A 643 -1.54 -16.23 4.94
C PHE A 643 -1.99 -17.40 5.80
N VAL A 644 -1.12 -17.89 6.67
CA VAL A 644 -1.42 -19.02 7.56
C VAL A 644 -1.49 -18.54 9.00
N SER A 645 -2.58 -18.84 9.68
CA SER A 645 -2.74 -18.67 11.14
C SER A 645 -2.87 -20.02 11.83
N ASP A 646 -2.33 -20.08 13.05
CA ASP A 646 -2.44 -21.26 13.90
C ASP A 646 -3.62 -21.10 14.86
N ASN A 647 -4.41 -22.15 15.05
CA ASN A 647 -5.49 -22.20 16.01
C ASN A 647 -5.10 -22.99 17.26
N GLY A 648 -5.57 -22.51 18.41
CA GLY A 648 -5.41 -23.16 19.70
C GLY A 648 -6.22 -24.46 19.79
N PRO A 649 -6.01 -25.29 20.82
CA PRO A 649 -6.82 -26.48 21.06
C PRO A 649 -8.28 -26.08 21.34
N THR A 650 -9.22 -26.76 20.68
CA THR A 650 -10.66 -26.54 20.87
C THR A 650 -11.18 -27.14 22.18
N ARG A 651 -12.37 -26.71 22.62
CA ARG A 651 -13.04 -27.22 23.83
C ARG A 651 -13.95 -28.41 23.52
N LEU A 652 -13.42 -29.62 23.67
CA LEU A 652 -14.19 -30.86 23.52
C LEU A 652 -15.31 -30.98 24.58
N PRO A 653 -16.46 -31.60 24.25
CA PRO A 653 -16.78 -32.27 22.98
C PRO A 653 -17.23 -31.32 21.86
N GLY A 654 -17.31 -30.01 22.10
CA GLY A 654 -17.52 -29.00 21.06
C GLY A 654 -16.24 -28.68 20.29
N PHE A 655 -16.33 -27.74 19.36
CA PHE A 655 -15.20 -27.28 18.54
C PHE A 655 -15.09 -25.76 18.49
N THR A 656 -15.64 -25.05 19.48
CA THR A 656 -15.50 -23.59 19.57
C THR A 656 -14.03 -23.19 19.62
N GLU A 657 -13.68 -22.22 18.79
CA GLU A 657 -12.35 -21.64 18.72
C GLU A 657 -11.95 -20.99 20.06
N THR A 658 -10.69 -21.17 20.47
CA THR A 658 -10.22 -20.75 21.80
C THR A 658 -9.11 -19.72 21.76
N ALA A 659 -8.19 -19.84 20.80
CA ALA A 659 -7.01 -19.01 20.68
C ALA A 659 -6.48 -19.02 19.25
N ALA A 660 -5.69 -18.01 18.90
CA ALA A 660 -5.07 -17.90 17.59
C ALA A 660 -3.69 -17.26 17.64
N CYS A 661 -2.84 -17.58 16.67
CA CYS A 661 -1.53 -16.97 16.48
C CYS A 661 -1.29 -16.66 14.99
N MET A 662 -0.73 -15.48 14.71
CA MET A 662 -0.30 -15.08 13.37
C MET A 662 0.99 -14.25 13.45
N PRO A 663 1.98 -14.44 12.55
CA PRO A 663 2.08 -15.51 11.56
C PRO A 663 2.10 -16.91 12.20
N THR A 664 1.91 -17.94 11.37
CA THR A 664 2.08 -19.34 11.79
C THR A 664 3.46 -19.60 12.38
N GLY A 665 3.53 -20.45 13.41
CA GLY A 665 4.75 -21.01 13.99
C GLY A 665 5.22 -22.29 13.30
N LEU A 666 4.56 -22.73 12.22
CA LEU A 666 4.98 -23.88 11.41
C LEU A 666 6.35 -23.69 10.77
N THR A 667 7.04 -24.78 10.45
CA THR A 667 8.27 -24.67 9.64
C THR A 667 7.93 -24.20 8.23
N PRO A 668 8.86 -23.56 7.49
CA PRO A 668 8.60 -23.11 6.12
C PRO A 668 8.09 -24.24 5.19
N GLU A 669 8.55 -25.48 5.39
CA GLU A 669 8.08 -26.63 4.63
C GLU A 669 6.64 -27.01 4.97
N GLN A 670 6.27 -26.96 6.24
CA GLN A 670 4.90 -27.23 6.70
C GLN A 670 3.95 -26.12 6.22
N GLU A 671 4.33 -24.86 6.36
CA GLU A 671 3.57 -23.72 5.83
C GLU A 671 3.35 -23.87 4.32
N ALA A 672 4.40 -24.19 3.55
CA ALA A 672 4.28 -24.43 2.11
C ALA A 672 3.35 -25.61 1.78
N GLN A 673 3.34 -26.68 2.58
CA GLN A 673 2.39 -27.79 2.44
C GLN A 673 0.95 -27.36 2.68
N MET A 674 0.71 -26.54 3.72
CA MET A 674 -0.61 -26.00 4.05
C MET A 674 -1.15 -25.10 2.93
N VAL A 675 -0.33 -24.15 2.47
CA VAL A 675 -0.67 -23.26 1.34
C VAL A 675 -0.96 -24.07 0.08
N GLN A 676 -0.12 -25.06 -0.24
CA GLN A 676 -0.31 -25.90 -1.42
C GLN A 676 -1.58 -26.76 -1.31
N ALA A 677 -1.88 -27.30 -0.14
CA ALA A 677 -3.09 -28.10 0.09
C ALA A 677 -4.34 -27.25 -0.07
N ALA A 678 -4.39 -26.08 0.59
CA ALA A 678 -5.49 -25.14 0.49
C ALA A 678 -5.74 -24.72 -0.97
N PHE A 679 -4.67 -24.33 -1.68
CA PHE A 679 -4.76 -23.91 -3.07
C PHE A 679 -5.24 -25.03 -4.00
N ARG A 680 -4.75 -26.27 -3.81
CA ARG A 680 -5.18 -27.43 -4.59
C ARG A 680 -6.63 -27.79 -4.35
N CYS A 681 -7.10 -27.72 -3.10
CA CYS A 681 -8.50 -27.95 -2.76
C CYS A 681 -9.41 -26.90 -3.43
N CYS A 682 -9.06 -25.60 -3.35
CA CYS A 682 -9.81 -24.53 -4.02
C CYS A 682 -9.89 -24.74 -5.54
N LEU A 683 -8.76 -25.02 -6.20
CA LEU A 683 -8.75 -25.31 -7.64
C LEU A 683 -9.53 -26.60 -7.98
N GLY A 684 -9.47 -27.62 -7.13
CA GLY A 684 -10.21 -28.87 -7.28
C GLY A 684 -11.73 -28.67 -7.27
N CYS A 685 -12.21 -27.68 -6.51
CA CYS A 685 -13.61 -27.25 -6.49
C CYS A 685 -13.98 -26.28 -7.64
N GLY A 686 -12.99 -25.75 -8.38
CA GLY A 686 -13.23 -24.76 -9.44
C GLY A 686 -13.28 -23.31 -8.96
N LEU A 687 -12.72 -23.02 -7.78
CA LEU A 687 -12.60 -21.68 -7.22
C LEU A 687 -11.38 -20.97 -7.82
N LEU A 688 -11.60 -20.14 -8.85
CA LEU A 688 -10.54 -19.55 -9.68
C LEU A 688 -10.31 -18.06 -9.46
N ASN A 689 -11.29 -17.36 -8.88
CA ASN A 689 -11.23 -15.92 -8.62
C ASN A 689 -11.93 -15.64 -7.29
N GLY A 690 -11.16 -15.22 -6.29
CA GLY A 690 -11.71 -14.81 -5.00
C GLY A 690 -10.65 -14.70 -3.92
N VAL A 691 -11.10 -14.28 -2.74
CA VAL A 691 -10.39 -14.48 -1.49
C VAL A 691 -11.07 -15.66 -0.80
N PHE A 692 -10.29 -16.63 -0.35
CA PHE A 692 -10.81 -17.88 0.21
C PHE A 692 -10.10 -18.19 1.51
N ASN A 693 -10.86 -18.54 2.54
CA ASN A 693 -10.34 -19.06 3.79
C ASN A 693 -10.53 -20.57 3.79
N VAL A 694 -9.47 -21.32 4.13
CA VAL A 694 -9.48 -22.78 4.11
C VAL A 694 -8.98 -23.31 5.43
N GLU A 695 -9.81 -24.11 6.10
CA GLU A 695 -9.52 -24.66 7.41
C GLU A 695 -8.93 -26.07 7.24
N LEU A 696 -7.77 -26.30 7.85
CA LEU A 696 -6.97 -27.50 7.68
C LEU A 696 -6.42 -28.01 9.01
N LYS A 697 -6.37 -29.33 9.18
CA LYS A 697 -5.56 -29.98 10.21
C LYS A 697 -4.22 -30.40 9.63
N LEU A 698 -3.13 -30.04 10.29
CA LEU A 698 -1.82 -30.61 10.02
C LEU A 698 -1.60 -31.87 10.86
N THR A 699 -1.52 -33.01 10.18
CA THR A 699 -1.32 -34.33 10.79
C THR A 699 0.11 -34.82 10.56
N GLY A 700 0.50 -35.94 11.21
CA GLY A 700 1.76 -36.62 10.90
C GLY A 700 1.87 -37.13 9.45
N ALA A 701 0.74 -37.26 8.74
CA ALA A 701 0.67 -37.64 7.33
C ALA A 701 0.47 -36.44 6.37
N GLY A 702 0.56 -35.21 6.89
CA GLY A 702 0.37 -33.96 6.14
C GLY A 702 -1.02 -33.33 6.32
N PRO A 703 -1.33 -32.28 5.54
CA PRO A 703 -2.57 -31.51 5.67
C PRO A 703 -3.83 -32.31 5.31
N ARG A 704 -4.91 -32.08 6.07
CA ARG A 704 -6.24 -32.63 5.87
C ARG A 704 -7.30 -31.53 5.94
N LEU A 705 -8.15 -31.48 4.94
CA LEU A 705 -9.18 -30.45 4.77
C LEU A 705 -10.30 -30.63 5.79
N ILE A 706 -10.65 -29.56 6.48
CA ILE A 706 -11.84 -29.50 7.34
C ILE A 706 -13.00 -28.86 6.58
N GLU A 707 -12.76 -27.68 5.98
CA GLU A 707 -13.71 -26.97 5.13
C GLU A 707 -13.07 -25.87 4.27
N ILE A 708 -13.82 -25.39 3.28
CA ILE A 708 -13.47 -24.26 2.41
C ILE A 708 -14.56 -23.21 2.57
N ASN A 709 -14.18 -22.03 3.04
CA ASN A 709 -15.02 -20.84 3.12
C ASN A 709 -14.72 -19.97 1.88
N PRO A 710 -15.62 -19.87 0.87
CA PRO A 710 -15.33 -19.19 -0.39
C PRO A 710 -15.40 -17.64 -0.30
N ARG A 711 -14.84 -17.09 0.78
CA ARG A 711 -14.77 -15.67 1.16
C ARG A 711 -13.52 -15.43 2.01
N MET A 712 -13.24 -14.16 2.35
CA MET A 712 -12.21 -13.83 3.33
C MET A 712 -12.52 -14.41 4.72
N GLY A 713 -11.45 -14.72 5.47
CA GLY A 713 -11.50 -15.18 6.85
C GLY A 713 -12.33 -14.26 7.75
N GLY A 714 -13.04 -14.88 8.69
CA GLY A 714 -13.92 -14.18 9.61
C GLY A 714 -13.17 -13.54 10.78
N PHE A 715 -13.96 -12.91 11.65
CA PHE A 715 -13.54 -12.43 12.96
C PHE A 715 -12.32 -11.49 12.96
N TYR A 716 -11.14 -11.98 13.32
CA TYR A 716 -9.91 -11.18 13.46
C TYR A 716 -8.93 -11.32 12.28
N LEU A 717 -9.11 -12.33 11.41
CA LEU A 717 -8.13 -12.73 10.40
C LEU A 717 -7.79 -11.60 9.43
N ARG A 718 -8.80 -10.92 8.88
CA ARG A 718 -8.59 -9.78 7.97
C ARG A 718 -7.79 -8.66 8.62
N ASP A 719 -8.07 -8.34 9.87
CA ASP A 719 -7.42 -7.23 10.57
C ASP A 719 -5.97 -7.56 10.92
N TRP A 720 -5.72 -8.79 11.35
CA TRP A 720 -4.37 -9.28 11.65
C TRP A 720 -3.53 -9.36 10.38
N ILE A 721 -4.10 -9.81 9.25
CA ILE A 721 -3.40 -9.85 7.97
C ILE A 721 -3.03 -8.43 7.51
N LEU A 722 -3.95 -7.47 7.66
CA LEU A 722 -3.69 -6.08 7.35
C LEU A 722 -2.62 -5.47 8.26
N GLU A 723 -2.65 -5.73 9.57
CA GLU A 723 -1.67 -5.20 10.52
C GLU A 723 -0.27 -5.79 10.30
N LEU A 724 -0.19 -7.11 10.17
CA LEU A 724 1.09 -7.83 10.10
C LEU A 724 1.75 -7.77 8.74
N TYR A 725 0.96 -7.89 7.66
CA TYR A 725 1.48 -8.00 6.29
C TYR A 725 1.15 -6.79 5.42
N GLY A 726 0.31 -5.87 5.89
CA GLY A 726 -0.09 -4.71 5.10
C GLY A 726 -1.03 -5.02 3.93
N VAL A 727 -1.60 -6.23 3.90
CA VAL A 727 -2.46 -6.69 2.82
C VAL A 727 -3.93 -6.54 3.22
N ASP A 728 -4.68 -5.75 2.46
CA ASP A 728 -6.10 -5.52 2.69
C ASP A 728 -6.95 -6.52 1.90
N LEU A 729 -7.34 -7.63 2.54
CA LEU A 729 -8.12 -8.70 1.92
C LEU A 729 -9.50 -8.24 1.41
N LEU A 730 -10.12 -7.26 2.06
CA LEU A 730 -11.42 -6.74 1.63
C LEU A 730 -11.28 -5.94 0.33
N LEU A 731 -10.25 -5.09 0.23
CA LEU A 731 -9.93 -4.39 -1.01
C LEU A 731 -9.59 -5.38 -2.14
N ALA A 732 -8.81 -6.42 -1.83
CA ALA A 732 -8.51 -7.48 -2.78
C ALA A 732 -9.79 -8.20 -3.27
N ALA A 733 -10.72 -8.54 -2.38
CA ALA A 733 -12.00 -9.14 -2.75
C ALA A 733 -12.83 -8.23 -3.67
N ALA A 734 -12.92 -6.93 -3.35
CA ALA A 734 -13.63 -5.95 -4.18
C ALA A 734 -13.00 -5.79 -5.57
N MET A 735 -11.66 -5.74 -5.66
CA MET A 735 -10.94 -5.71 -6.93
C MET A 735 -11.22 -6.96 -7.77
N VAL A 736 -11.16 -8.15 -7.16
CA VAL A 736 -11.44 -9.41 -7.85
C VAL A 736 -12.87 -9.46 -8.36
N ALA A 737 -13.84 -8.97 -7.59
CA ALA A 737 -15.24 -8.86 -7.99
C ALA A 737 -15.45 -7.93 -9.20
N CYS A 738 -14.58 -6.92 -9.35
CA CYS A 738 -14.54 -6.05 -10.53
C CYS A 738 -13.72 -6.63 -11.70
N GLY A 739 -13.20 -7.86 -11.57
CA GLY A 739 -12.33 -8.47 -12.56
C GLY A 739 -10.92 -7.86 -12.65
N LEU A 740 -10.51 -7.12 -11.61
CA LEU A 740 -9.17 -6.51 -11.50
C LEU A 740 -8.26 -7.39 -10.65
N ARG A 741 -7.03 -7.63 -11.11
CA ARG A 741 -6.04 -8.39 -10.36
C ARG A 741 -5.43 -7.51 -9.26
N PRO A 742 -5.54 -7.89 -7.97
CA PRO A 742 -4.80 -7.21 -6.91
C PRO A 742 -3.29 -7.33 -7.12
N ALA A 743 -2.57 -6.22 -6.94
CA ALA A 743 -1.12 -6.24 -6.87
C ALA A 743 -0.70 -6.36 -5.41
N LEU A 744 -0.25 -7.56 -5.05
CA LEU A 744 0.18 -7.91 -3.69
C LEU A 744 1.68 -8.20 -3.69
N PRO A 745 2.37 -8.00 -2.56
CA PRO A 745 3.74 -8.46 -2.40
C PRO A 745 3.85 -9.95 -2.74
N THR A 746 4.87 -10.33 -3.52
CA THR A 746 5.09 -11.74 -3.90
C THR A 746 5.45 -12.61 -2.70
N HIS A 747 6.11 -12.02 -1.69
CA HIS A 747 6.47 -12.65 -0.43
C HIS A 747 6.13 -11.67 0.72
N PRO A 748 4.89 -11.67 1.20
CA PRO A 748 4.52 -10.79 2.30
C PRO A 748 5.23 -11.26 3.58
N HIS A 749 6.03 -10.38 4.18
CA HIS A 749 6.73 -10.64 5.44
C HIS A 749 5.95 -10.04 6.61
N ALA A 750 5.71 -10.83 7.65
CA ALA A 750 5.05 -10.35 8.86
C ALA A 750 5.96 -9.37 9.61
N ARG A 751 5.40 -8.23 10.04
CA ARG A 751 6.10 -7.16 10.78
C ARG A 751 6.18 -7.40 12.29
N GLY A 752 5.57 -8.47 12.77
CA GLY A 752 5.46 -8.81 14.18
C GLY A 752 4.65 -10.08 14.36
N HIS A 753 4.21 -10.33 15.59
CA HIS A 753 3.38 -11.47 15.94
C HIS A 753 2.18 -11.02 16.75
N LEU A 754 1.02 -11.56 16.44
CA LEU A 754 -0.21 -11.42 17.20
C LEU A 754 -0.59 -12.79 17.78
N VAL A 755 -0.87 -12.81 19.08
CA VAL A 755 -1.43 -13.97 19.78
C VAL A 755 -2.70 -13.51 20.47
N GLY A 756 -3.79 -14.25 20.30
CA GLY A 756 -5.11 -13.90 20.81
C GLY A 756 -5.85 -15.04 21.48
N ILE A 757 -6.84 -14.68 22.29
CA ILE A 757 -7.75 -15.60 22.98
C ILE A 757 -9.20 -15.18 22.70
N MET A 758 -10.07 -16.18 22.53
CA MET A 758 -11.51 -16.00 22.35
C MET A 758 -12.20 -15.95 23.71
N CYS A 759 -13.05 -14.94 23.91
CA CYS A 759 -13.83 -14.77 25.13
C CYS A 759 -15.26 -15.24 24.91
N LEU A 760 -15.63 -16.31 25.61
CA LEU A 760 -17.00 -16.84 25.66
C LEU A 760 -17.82 -16.17 26.76
N ALA A 761 -19.10 -15.87 26.52
CA ALA A 761 -19.99 -15.29 27.53
C ALA A 761 -20.17 -16.24 28.73
N SER A 762 -20.36 -17.54 28.51
CA SER A 762 -20.57 -18.57 29.54
C SER A 762 -19.38 -18.71 30.49
N GLN A 763 -18.17 -18.42 30.02
CA GLN A 763 -16.94 -18.54 30.82
C GLN A 763 -16.49 -17.20 31.40
N HIS A 764 -16.77 -16.09 30.71
CA HIS A 764 -16.21 -14.78 31.04
C HIS A 764 -17.25 -13.73 31.43
N LEU A 765 -18.53 -14.09 31.63
CA LEU A 765 -19.61 -13.14 31.97
C LEU A 765 -19.22 -12.18 33.10
N GLN A 766 -18.63 -12.69 34.18
CA GLN A 766 -18.20 -11.86 35.31
C GLN A 766 -17.13 -10.84 34.89
N ALA A 767 -16.09 -11.26 34.17
CA ALA A 767 -15.04 -10.38 33.69
C ALA A 767 -15.57 -9.37 32.67
N LEU A 768 -16.32 -9.83 31.66
CA LEU A 768 -16.91 -9.02 30.59
C LEU A 768 -18.00 -8.05 31.10
N SER A 769 -18.54 -8.28 32.30
CA SER A 769 -19.47 -7.35 32.96
C SER A 769 -18.78 -6.40 33.96
N SER A 770 -17.46 -6.54 34.16
CA SER A 770 -16.71 -5.75 35.15
C SER A 770 -15.32 -5.35 34.66
N THR A 771 -14.29 -6.12 34.99
CA THR A 771 -12.87 -5.80 34.74
C THR A 771 -12.50 -5.77 33.26
N ALA A 772 -13.19 -6.54 32.43
CA ALA A 772 -13.02 -6.64 30.98
C ALA A 772 -14.27 -6.15 30.24
N SER A 773 -14.95 -5.11 30.73
CA SER A 773 -16.12 -4.55 30.04
C SER A 773 -15.78 -4.11 28.62
N ARG A 774 -16.79 -4.02 27.75
CA ARG A 774 -16.62 -3.56 26.36
C ARG A 774 -15.90 -2.22 26.29
N GLU A 775 -16.24 -1.29 27.18
CA GLU A 775 -15.62 0.03 27.27
C GLU A 775 -14.15 -0.06 27.69
N THR A 776 -13.83 -0.91 28.67
CA THR A 776 -12.45 -1.13 29.11
C THR A 776 -11.61 -1.77 28.01
N LEU A 777 -12.11 -2.83 27.36
CA LEU A 777 -11.41 -3.49 26.26
C LEU A 777 -11.20 -2.54 25.07
N GLN A 778 -12.22 -1.73 24.73
CA GLN A 778 -12.10 -0.71 23.69
C GLN A 778 -11.06 0.35 24.06
N ALA A 779 -11.04 0.84 25.30
CA ALA A 779 -10.04 1.81 25.74
C ALA A 779 -8.61 1.26 25.67
N LEU A 780 -8.41 -0.02 26.00
CA LEU A 780 -7.11 -0.69 25.85
C LEU A 780 -6.72 -0.90 24.38
N HIS A 781 -7.71 -1.18 23.51
CA HIS A 781 -7.52 -1.24 22.08
C HIS A 781 -7.05 0.11 21.50
N ASP A 782 -7.74 1.19 21.86
CA ASP A 782 -7.44 2.55 21.39
C ASP A 782 -6.06 3.04 21.88
N GLN A 783 -5.61 2.56 23.03
CA GLN A 783 -4.25 2.80 23.56
C GLN A 783 -3.18 1.91 22.91
N GLY A 784 -3.57 0.97 22.05
CA GLY A 784 -2.68 0.03 21.37
C GLY A 784 -2.14 -1.09 22.26
N LEU A 785 -2.64 -1.23 23.50
CA LEU A 785 -2.20 -2.25 24.46
C LEU A 785 -2.72 -3.65 24.12
N LEU A 786 -3.87 -3.73 23.46
CA LEU A 786 -4.42 -4.96 22.90
C LEU A 786 -5.08 -4.72 21.53
N ARG A 787 -5.46 -5.79 20.84
CA ARG A 787 -6.38 -5.77 19.69
C ARG A 787 -7.70 -6.40 20.11
N LEU A 788 -8.80 -5.72 19.82
CA LEU A 788 -10.14 -6.16 20.15
C LEU A 788 -10.91 -6.39 18.86
N ASN A 789 -11.52 -7.57 18.73
CA ASN A 789 -12.47 -7.87 17.66
C ASN A 789 -13.78 -8.34 18.31
N LEU A 790 -14.89 -7.64 18.06
CA LEU A 790 -16.22 -8.01 18.58
C LEU A 790 -16.96 -8.88 17.56
N LEU A 791 -17.58 -9.96 18.02
CA LEU A 791 -18.44 -10.80 17.18
C LEU A 791 -19.93 -10.48 17.41
N GLU A 792 -20.33 -10.40 18.68
CA GLU A 792 -21.71 -10.16 19.11
C GLU A 792 -21.89 -8.81 19.80
N GLU A 793 -23.11 -8.24 19.74
CA GLU A 793 -23.45 -7.03 20.49
C GLU A 793 -23.94 -7.31 21.91
N ALA A 794 -24.63 -8.44 22.09
CA ALA A 794 -25.28 -8.79 23.33
C ALA A 794 -24.46 -9.86 24.06
N LEU A 795 -24.20 -9.63 25.35
CA LEU A 795 -23.50 -10.59 26.18
C LEU A 795 -24.51 -11.60 26.75
N VAL A 796 -24.94 -12.56 25.93
CA VAL A 796 -25.96 -13.54 26.32
C VAL A 796 -25.39 -14.96 26.21
N PRO A 797 -25.32 -15.72 27.31
CA PRO A 797 -24.95 -17.14 27.23
C PRO A 797 -26.04 -17.94 26.50
N GLY A 798 -25.65 -18.69 25.48
CA GLY A 798 -26.50 -19.62 24.73
C GLY A 798 -26.05 -21.08 24.89
N GLU A 799 -26.89 -22.02 24.45
CA GLU A 799 -26.52 -23.45 24.34
C GLU A 799 -25.54 -23.67 23.18
N TYR A 800 -25.78 -23.01 22.06
CA TYR A 800 -24.92 -22.97 20.88
C TYR A 800 -24.12 -21.67 20.89
N GLU A 801 -23.11 -21.61 21.75
CA GLU A 801 -22.35 -20.38 21.99
C GLU A 801 -21.22 -20.15 20.98
N GLU A 802 -21.19 -18.95 20.42
CA GLU A 802 -20.07 -18.40 19.65
C GLU A 802 -19.19 -17.48 20.54
N PRO A 803 -17.94 -17.19 20.15
CA PRO A 803 -17.14 -16.21 20.88
C PRO A 803 -17.78 -14.83 20.88
N TYR A 804 -17.92 -14.19 22.05
CA TYR A 804 -18.41 -12.81 22.14
C TYR A 804 -17.40 -11.82 21.54
N CYS A 805 -16.12 -11.99 21.88
CA CYS A 805 -15.02 -11.17 21.36
C CYS A 805 -13.68 -11.92 21.36
N SER A 806 -12.71 -11.39 20.62
CA SER A 806 -11.30 -11.80 20.66
C SER A 806 -10.45 -10.67 21.23
N VAL A 807 -9.51 -11.03 22.10
CA VAL A 807 -8.48 -10.10 22.60
C VAL A 807 -7.10 -10.64 22.26
N ALA A 808 -6.25 -9.79 21.69
CA ALA A 808 -4.91 -10.17 21.24
C ALA A 808 -3.83 -9.17 21.64
N CYS A 809 -2.60 -9.63 21.75
CA CYS A 809 -1.44 -8.78 22.00
C CYS A 809 -0.40 -8.94 20.90
N ALA A 810 0.23 -7.83 20.53
CA ALA A 810 1.35 -7.79 19.60
C ALA A 810 2.69 -7.95 20.34
N GLY A 811 3.65 -8.61 19.68
CA GLY A 811 5.02 -8.76 20.16
C GLY A 811 6.02 -8.92 19.01
N SER A 812 7.31 -8.75 19.32
CA SER A 812 8.41 -9.00 18.37
C SER A 812 8.62 -10.50 18.09
N SER A 813 8.13 -11.36 18.98
CA SER A 813 8.13 -12.82 18.86
C SER A 813 6.80 -13.40 19.36
N PRO A 814 6.44 -14.64 18.98
CA PRO A 814 5.25 -15.32 19.50
C PRO A 814 5.30 -15.45 21.03
N ALA A 815 6.48 -15.74 21.58
CA ALA A 815 6.68 -15.88 23.02
C ALA A 815 6.41 -14.57 23.77
N GLU A 816 6.85 -13.43 23.24
CA GLU A 816 6.58 -12.12 23.83
C GLU A 816 5.09 -11.76 23.76
N ALA A 817 4.46 -11.93 22.59
CA ALA A 817 3.04 -11.69 22.39
C ALA A 817 2.19 -12.54 23.36
N ARG A 818 2.53 -13.83 23.49
CA ARG A 818 1.91 -14.79 24.41
C ARG A 818 2.03 -14.38 25.87
N LEU A 819 3.23 -13.97 26.30
CA LEU A 819 3.46 -13.53 27.69
C LEU A 819 2.69 -12.25 28.03
N ARG A 820 2.65 -11.28 27.11
CA ARG A 820 1.85 -10.06 27.26
C ARG A 820 0.37 -10.38 27.37
N LEU A 821 -0.15 -11.21 26.46
CA LEU A 821 -1.56 -11.64 26.49
C LEU A 821 -1.90 -12.33 27.81
N LEU A 822 -1.08 -13.29 28.25
CA LEU A 822 -1.33 -14.02 29.50
C LEU A 822 -1.39 -13.07 30.70
N GLY A 823 -0.44 -12.14 30.83
CA GLY A 823 -0.43 -11.17 31.92
C GLY A 823 -1.65 -10.25 31.89
N LEU A 824 -2.07 -9.82 30.69
CA LEU A 824 -3.26 -9.00 30.50
C LEU A 824 -4.54 -9.77 30.86
N CYS A 825 -4.69 -11.01 30.39
CA CYS A 825 -5.83 -11.86 30.71
C CYS A 825 -5.95 -12.14 32.22
N GLN A 826 -4.83 -12.34 32.91
CA GLN A 826 -4.80 -12.48 34.37
C GLN A 826 -5.25 -11.20 35.09
N GLY A 827 -4.76 -10.04 34.64
CA GLY A 827 -5.15 -8.74 35.20
C GLY A 827 -6.62 -8.40 34.96
N LEU A 828 -7.18 -8.82 33.83
CA LEU A 828 -8.58 -8.59 33.46
C LEU A 828 -9.54 -9.67 33.99
N GLY A 829 -9.04 -10.75 34.60
CA GLY A 829 -9.87 -11.87 35.07
C GLY A 829 -10.46 -12.73 33.94
N ILE A 830 -9.89 -12.65 32.74
CA ILE A 830 -10.21 -13.54 31.61
C ILE A 830 -9.59 -14.93 31.85
N ASP A 831 -8.38 -14.97 32.42
CA ASP A 831 -7.76 -16.24 32.84
C ASP A 831 -8.44 -16.80 34.09
N GLY A 832 -8.86 -18.06 34.02
CA GLY A 832 -9.61 -18.70 35.10
C GLY A 832 -9.46 -20.22 35.13
N PRO A 833 -9.90 -20.89 36.21
CA PRO A 833 -9.72 -22.33 36.37
C PRO A 833 -10.47 -23.17 35.32
N ASN A 834 -11.60 -22.67 34.82
CA ASN A 834 -12.43 -23.34 33.81
C ASN A 834 -12.07 -22.93 32.36
N TYR A 835 -11.25 -21.88 32.21
CA TYR A 835 -10.76 -21.38 30.93
C TYR A 835 -9.29 -20.98 31.08
N PRO A 836 -8.39 -21.95 31.28
CA PRO A 836 -6.98 -21.68 31.54
C PRO A 836 -6.30 -21.17 30.26
N VAL A 837 -6.04 -19.87 30.19
CA VAL A 837 -5.52 -19.21 28.98
C VAL A 837 -4.18 -19.83 28.57
N ALA A 838 -3.31 -20.14 29.53
CA ALA A 838 -2.02 -20.77 29.27
C ALA A 838 -2.12 -22.12 28.55
N HIS A 839 -3.21 -22.88 28.75
CA HIS A 839 -3.44 -24.15 28.04
C HIS A 839 -3.78 -23.90 26.56
N PHE A 840 -4.69 -22.96 26.28
CA PHE A 840 -5.09 -22.65 24.90
C PHE A 840 -3.96 -22.00 24.10
N LEU A 841 -3.07 -21.27 24.76
CA LEU A 841 -1.87 -20.72 24.13
C LEU A 841 -0.71 -21.72 24.00
N SER A 842 -0.86 -22.95 24.49
CA SER A 842 0.26 -23.90 24.61
C SER A 842 0.79 -24.45 23.28
N HIS A 843 0.01 -24.29 22.20
CA HIS A 843 0.39 -24.69 20.85
C HIS A 843 1.32 -23.67 20.17
N PHE A 844 1.36 -22.42 20.65
CA PHE A 844 2.12 -21.33 20.03
C PHE A 844 3.51 -21.17 20.68
N LYS A 845 4.36 -22.20 20.57
CA LYS A 845 5.64 -22.26 21.31
C LYS A 845 6.81 -21.56 20.64
#